data_AF-A0A246BED2-F1
#
_entry.id   AF-A0A246BED2-F1
#
_cell.length_a   1.000
_cell.length_b   1.000
_cell.length_c   1.000
_cell.angle_alpha   90.00
_cell.angle_beta   90.00
_cell.angle_gamma   90.00
#
_symmetry.space_group_name_H-M   'P 1'
#
loop_
_entity.id
_entity.type
_entity.pdbx_description
1 polymer ?
#
loop_
_entity_poly.entity_id
_entity_poly.type
_entity_poly.pdbx_seq_one_letter_code
_entity_poly.pdbx_strand_id
1 'polypeptide(L)'
;MKKRNLMMLGAALTLGGLSQADAGRLSPTLLERAKKGDQTQVGVIVRFQFANDAQGRAQFKNLRAQLNGKIAQLGPAAGFLNQALNSGRATSLWLDQSIYLPMTPVQARTLAVLPFVSDVFENFKVQIPKPQRAVALSAAAAAPGEAWHLAKIGAPQAWAAGFKGQGIKIGHLDSGIDANHPQLNGKVAAFAEFNASGDRVQNAATRDTTNHGTHTAGLLVGDTVGVAPSAKVISALVLPNNEGTFAQVIAGMQYVLDPDNNADTDDGADIVNMSLGIPGTFDEFIVPVQNMLKAGVVPVFAIGNFGPTSASTGSPGNLPDAIGVGAVGQDGQVASFSSRGPVNWNSTIKGVFTKPDIAAPGVEITSAFPNGQYGALSGSSQASPIAAGAAALLLSAKPGTNVDGIKNALYTSASNAGSKNNNVGFGLISVPGALGKLGVNLGGTPAPTPAPTPTPAPTPAPTPAPTPTPAPTPAPAPAPAPAPTGPSGYTLCALEGSKCDFSGQKDAAFGTAGKYLTGVGTDGFNCTVAEWGRDPAPGVRKGCFIKDRPGTPAPTPAPAPTPAPSTGKKPTVMLVDDDMGQGPDVTAALRDAIKANAASGGAFVWNTQTQGQVPLSELKRADIVVWATGEQYQNTITPADQNVLQQYVAGGGNLLITGQDIGYDIGTSAFYTGTLKTRFVADSSGQAKFVTRGAFGSTAFTLNAQGSAANQYYPDVIADLNGSSVVASWGTANATAGTITAQSIRVDPNRTRAAQKVQDPRGLVERLAANILGGVLNQILGGNTQAQGQNRPRVSAQSAGENAGAIVANDAGKYRTVTMGFGMEGLTPNSRNILMKTTFDWLMK
;
A
#
# COMPACT_ATOMS: atom_id res chain seq x y z
N MET A 1 33.96 -7.99 40.37
CA MET A 1 34.92 -7.76 39.26
C MET A 1 34.10 -7.62 37.96
N LYS A 2 33.36 -6.54 37.75
CA LYS A 2 33.73 -5.28 37.04
C LYS A 2 34.43 -5.49 35.68
N LYS A 3 33.63 -5.36 34.61
CA LYS A 3 33.90 -4.72 33.31
C LYS A 3 35.34 -4.83 32.78
N ARG A 4 35.60 -5.83 31.94
CA ARG A 4 36.68 -5.82 30.93
C ARG A 4 36.23 -6.70 29.77
N ASN A 5 35.71 -6.06 28.71
CA ASN A 5 35.68 -6.52 27.31
C ASN A 5 35.01 -5.49 26.37
N LEU A 6 35.02 -4.20 26.74
CA LEU A 6 34.50 -3.11 25.92
C LEU A 6 35.59 -2.03 25.73
N MET A 7 36.75 -2.41 25.21
CA MET A 7 37.80 -1.49 24.77
C MET A 7 38.62 -2.16 23.66
N MET A 8 38.17 -2.04 22.41
CA MET A 8 38.97 -2.07 21.18
C MET A 8 38.14 -1.50 20.01
N LEU A 9 37.50 -0.34 20.22
CA LEU A 9 36.90 0.48 19.16
C LEU A 9 37.02 1.97 19.50
N GLY A 10 38.17 2.34 20.08
CA GLY A 10 38.46 3.69 20.58
C GLY A 10 39.74 4.32 20.01
N ALA A 11 40.31 3.77 18.94
CA ALA A 11 41.56 4.28 18.37
C ALA A 11 41.48 4.37 16.83
N ALA A 12 40.65 5.30 16.34
CA ALA A 12 40.76 5.87 14.98
C ALA A 12 39.97 7.20 14.85
N LEU A 13 39.83 7.97 15.95
CA LEU A 13 39.12 9.26 15.97
C LEU A 13 40.05 10.46 16.19
N THR A 14 41.32 10.31 15.81
CA THR A 14 42.35 11.37 15.83
C THR A 14 43.16 11.38 14.53
N LEU A 15 42.52 11.77 13.44
CA LEU A 15 43.12 12.43 12.27
C LEU A 15 42.12 13.57 11.97
N GLY A 16 42.36 14.83 12.30
CA GLY A 16 43.57 15.58 12.00
C GLY A 16 43.53 16.00 10.54
N GLY A 17 42.72 17.03 10.21
CA GLY A 17 42.99 17.90 9.06
C GLY A 17 42.62 17.44 7.65
N LEU A 18 41.58 16.62 7.45
CA LEU A 18 40.98 16.52 6.11
C LEU A 18 39.97 17.66 5.94
N SER A 19 40.21 18.53 4.95
CA SER A 19 39.23 19.52 4.51
C SER A 19 37.89 18.85 4.26
N GLN A 20 36.79 19.44 4.72
CA GLN A 20 35.41 18.94 4.53
C GLN A 20 34.97 18.78 3.06
N ALA A 21 35.86 18.99 2.09
CA ALA A 21 35.56 18.93 0.66
C ALA A 21 35.38 17.49 0.11
N ASP A 22 35.95 16.47 0.76
CA ASP A 22 36.03 15.10 0.19
C ASP A 22 35.30 14.00 1.02
N ALA A 23 34.44 14.37 1.97
CA ALA A 23 33.60 13.39 2.67
C ALA A 23 32.33 13.10 1.86
N GLY A 24 32.03 11.81 1.62
CA GLY A 24 30.81 11.37 0.95
C GLY A 24 29.53 11.83 1.65
N ARG A 25 28.46 12.05 0.87
CA ARG A 25 27.17 12.52 1.36
C ARG A 25 26.41 11.38 2.04
N LEU A 26 26.10 11.51 3.32
CA LEU A 26 25.18 10.62 4.02
C LEU A 26 23.76 11.18 3.95
N SER A 27 22.77 10.34 3.64
CA SER A 27 21.37 10.79 3.63
C SER A 27 20.97 11.40 4.98
N PRO A 28 20.12 12.45 5.00
CA PRO A 28 19.69 13.08 6.25
C PRO A 28 19.06 12.08 7.24
N THR A 29 18.30 11.11 6.71
CA THR A 29 17.64 10.09 7.51
C THR A 29 18.63 9.13 8.17
N LEU A 30 19.64 8.62 7.44
CA LEU A 30 20.70 7.81 8.04
C LEU A 30 21.52 8.61 9.05
N LEU A 31 21.82 9.88 8.75
CA LEU A 31 22.58 10.74 9.65
C LEU A 31 21.87 10.93 10.99
N GLU A 32 20.57 11.25 10.98
CA GLU A 32 19.78 11.44 12.20
C GLU A 32 19.66 10.14 13.01
N ARG A 33 19.48 9.00 12.34
CA ARG A 33 19.45 7.69 13.01
C ARG A 33 20.79 7.29 13.59
N ALA A 34 21.89 7.58 12.88
CA ALA A 34 23.25 7.33 13.35
C ALA A 34 23.58 8.19 14.59
N LYS A 35 23.16 9.46 14.62
CA LYS A 35 23.32 10.35 15.79
C LYS A 35 22.60 9.80 17.03
N LYS A 36 21.46 9.13 16.84
CA LYS A 36 20.70 8.46 17.91
C LYS A 36 21.27 7.10 18.32
N GLY A 37 22.34 6.63 17.67
CA GLY A 37 22.96 5.34 17.97
C GLY A 37 22.11 4.14 17.53
N ASP A 38 21.21 4.31 16.55
CA ASP A 38 20.34 3.24 16.05
C ASP A 38 21.16 2.03 15.56
N GLN A 39 20.88 0.85 16.15
CA GLN A 39 21.53 -0.43 15.84
C GLN A 39 20.68 -1.32 14.92
N THR A 40 19.53 -0.84 14.45
CA THR A 40 18.65 -1.60 13.56
C THR A 40 19.31 -1.72 12.19
N GLN A 41 19.46 -2.95 11.68
CA GLN A 41 19.94 -3.14 10.32
C GLN A 41 18.91 -2.65 9.31
N VAL A 42 19.37 -1.89 8.33
CA VAL A 42 18.59 -1.41 7.19
C VAL A 42 19.36 -1.64 5.90
N GLY A 43 18.62 -1.76 4.79
CA GLY A 43 19.24 -1.82 3.46
C GLY A 43 19.84 -0.47 3.11
N VAL A 44 21.13 -0.44 2.78
CA VAL A 44 21.87 0.78 2.45
C VAL A 44 22.54 0.62 1.09
N ILE A 45 22.50 1.68 0.30
CA ILE A 45 23.26 1.85 -0.93
C ILE A 45 24.52 2.66 -0.60
N VAL A 46 25.67 2.14 -1.01
CA VAL A 46 26.95 2.84 -0.92
C VAL A 46 27.43 3.07 -2.34
N ARG A 47 27.39 4.32 -2.80
CA ARG A 47 27.84 4.73 -4.12
C ARG A 47 29.29 5.20 -4.07
N PHE A 48 30.06 4.79 -5.07
CA PHE A 48 31.47 5.13 -5.19
C PHE A 48 31.71 6.19 -6.24
N GLN A 49 32.79 6.93 -6.07
CA GLN A 49 33.23 7.93 -7.03
C GLN A 49 34.24 7.32 -7.99
N PHE A 50 33.87 7.22 -9.27
CA PHE A 50 34.79 7.01 -10.37
C PHE A 50 34.25 7.60 -11.68
N ALA A 51 35.16 8.03 -12.56
CA ALA A 51 34.79 8.62 -13.84
C ALA A 51 34.34 7.52 -14.83
N ASN A 52 33.30 7.83 -15.61
CA ASN A 52 32.86 7.03 -16.73
C ASN A 52 32.72 7.90 -17.98
N ASP A 53 33.82 8.09 -18.71
CA ASP A 53 33.83 8.86 -19.96
C ASP A 53 33.61 7.98 -21.19
N ALA A 54 33.58 6.66 -20.99
CA ALA A 54 33.36 5.69 -22.06
C ALA A 54 31.96 5.81 -22.65
N GLN A 55 31.88 5.64 -23.97
CA GLN A 55 30.63 5.65 -24.73
C GLN A 55 30.34 4.25 -25.28
N GLY A 56 29.07 4.00 -25.58
CA GLY A 56 28.60 2.71 -26.07
C GLY A 56 28.58 1.62 -25.00
N ARG A 57 28.14 0.42 -25.40
CA ARG A 57 27.94 -0.72 -24.48
C ARG A 57 29.23 -1.31 -23.91
N ALA A 58 30.38 -1.08 -24.56
CA ALA A 58 31.69 -1.48 -24.05
C ALA A 58 32.02 -0.88 -22.67
N GLN A 59 31.35 0.22 -22.29
CA GLN A 59 31.48 0.80 -20.95
C GLN A 59 31.06 -0.14 -19.83
N PHE A 60 30.16 -1.11 -20.07
CA PHE A 60 29.65 -2.00 -19.02
C PHE A 60 30.78 -2.81 -18.39
N LYS A 61 31.77 -3.24 -19.19
CA LYS A 61 32.98 -3.92 -18.72
C LYS A 61 33.81 -3.00 -17.82
N ASN A 62 33.96 -1.73 -18.21
CA ASN A 62 34.70 -0.73 -17.43
C ASN A 62 34.00 -0.44 -16.09
N LEU A 63 32.69 -0.18 -16.10
CA LEU A 63 31.89 0.07 -14.90
C LEU A 63 31.99 -1.10 -13.90
N ARG A 64 31.89 -2.34 -14.38
CA ARG A 64 32.05 -3.54 -13.55
C ARG A 64 33.46 -3.64 -12.95
N ALA A 65 34.50 -3.42 -13.76
CA ALA A 65 35.89 -3.47 -13.30
C ALA A 65 36.21 -2.37 -12.27
N GLN A 66 35.78 -1.13 -12.53
CA GLN A 66 35.96 0.00 -11.61
C GLN A 66 35.21 -0.21 -10.30
N LEU A 67 33.96 -0.69 -10.35
CA LEU A 67 33.19 -1.01 -9.15
C LEU A 67 33.90 -2.10 -8.33
N ASN A 68 34.34 -3.20 -8.95
CA ASN A 68 35.08 -4.25 -8.27
C ASN A 68 36.39 -3.73 -7.65
N GLY A 69 37.09 -2.84 -8.35
CA GLY A 69 38.27 -2.16 -7.83
C GLY A 69 37.99 -1.32 -6.58
N LYS A 70 36.86 -0.59 -6.55
CA LYS A 70 36.43 0.20 -5.38
C LYS A 70 35.96 -0.68 -4.23
N ILE A 71 35.27 -1.77 -4.50
CA ILE A 71 34.89 -2.76 -3.49
C ILE A 71 36.14 -3.36 -2.84
N ALA A 72 37.17 -3.69 -3.61
CA ALA A 72 38.43 -4.22 -3.09
C ALA A 72 39.19 -3.20 -2.19
N GLN A 73 39.07 -1.89 -2.47
CA GLN A 73 39.68 -0.83 -1.66
C GLN A 73 39.06 -0.69 -0.26
N LEU A 74 37.88 -1.26 -0.01
CA LEU A 74 37.22 -1.19 1.30
C LEU A 74 37.99 -1.97 2.39
N GLY A 75 38.81 -2.97 2.01
CA GLY A 75 39.87 -3.57 2.82
C GLY A 75 39.51 -4.01 4.26
N PRO A 76 40.50 -4.29 5.13
CA PRO A 76 40.28 -4.65 6.55
C PRO A 76 39.66 -3.53 7.41
N ALA A 77 39.67 -2.29 6.92
CA ALA A 77 39.09 -1.12 7.61
C ALA A 77 37.58 -1.22 7.82
N ALA A 78 36.90 -2.06 7.04
CA ALA A 78 35.50 -2.43 7.22
C ALA A 78 35.38 -3.95 7.38
N GLY A 79 35.93 -4.52 8.47
CA GLY A 79 35.90 -5.98 8.71
C GLY A 79 34.52 -6.65 8.59
N PHE A 80 33.43 -5.91 8.87
CA PHE A 80 32.05 -6.36 8.65
C PHE A 80 31.67 -6.47 7.16
N LEU A 81 32.29 -5.66 6.30
CA LEU A 81 32.03 -5.59 4.87
C LEU A 81 32.60 -6.80 4.13
N ASN A 82 33.83 -7.22 4.47
CA ASN A 82 34.40 -8.45 3.93
C ASN A 82 33.55 -9.66 4.31
N GLN A 83 32.98 -9.69 5.52
CA GLN A 83 32.05 -10.73 5.93
C GLN A 83 30.71 -10.66 5.16
N ALA A 84 30.18 -9.46 4.89
CA ALA A 84 28.97 -9.28 4.09
C ALA A 84 29.18 -9.67 2.61
N LEU A 85 30.29 -9.26 2.00
CA LEU A 85 30.69 -9.61 0.64
C LEU A 85 30.90 -11.13 0.51
N ASN A 86 31.65 -11.74 1.43
CA ASN A 86 31.94 -13.18 1.40
C ASN A 86 30.74 -14.06 1.77
N SER A 87 29.73 -13.52 2.47
CA SER A 87 28.48 -14.23 2.77
C SER A 87 27.40 -14.06 1.71
N GLY A 88 27.69 -13.37 0.60
CA GLY A 88 26.71 -13.11 -0.47
C GLY A 88 25.58 -12.18 -0.05
N ARG A 89 25.81 -11.32 0.96
CA ARG A 89 24.81 -10.35 1.47
C ARG A 89 24.92 -8.96 0.83
N ALA A 90 25.82 -8.81 -0.15
CA ALA A 90 26.05 -7.57 -0.85
C ALA A 90 25.79 -7.73 -2.35
N THR A 91 25.08 -6.78 -2.93
CA THR A 91 24.69 -6.80 -4.34
C THR A 91 25.45 -5.71 -5.09
N SER A 92 26.10 -6.08 -6.19
CA SER A 92 26.81 -5.11 -7.04
C SER A 92 25.86 -4.44 -8.02
N LEU A 93 25.86 -3.11 -8.01
CA LEU A 93 25.03 -2.26 -8.86
C LEU A 93 25.94 -1.40 -9.76
N TRP A 94 26.61 -2.04 -10.72
CA TRP A 94 27.58 -1.42 -11.64
C TRP A 94 27.03 -0.26 -12.46
N LEU A 95 25.75 -0.27 -12.86
CA LEU A 95 25.15 0.83 -13.62
C LEU A 95 25.04 2.09 -12.77
N ASP A 96 24.86 1.92 -11.46
CA ASP A 96 24.74 2.97 -10.47
C ASP A 96 26.06 3.30 -9.76
N GLN A 97 27.13 2.56 -10.06
CA GLN A 97 28.44 2.66 -9.41
C GLN A 97 28.36 2.40 -7.89
N SER A 98 27.47 1.50 -7.46
CA SER A 98 27.18 1.29 -6.04
C SER A 98 27.11 -0.18 -5.64
N ILE A 99 27.05 -0.39 -4.32
CA ILE A 99 26.68 -1.68 -3.73
C ILE A 99 25.48 -1.51 -2.81
N TYR A 100 24.60 -2.51 -2.78
CA TYR A 100 23.63 -2.70 -1.71
C TYR A 100 24.22 -3.58 -0.62
N LEU A 101 23.96 -3.27 0.65
CA LEU A 101 24.16 -4.18 1.76
C LEU A 101 23.35 -3.80 3.02
N PRO A 102 22.97 -4.79 3.86
CA PRO A 102 22.33 -4.51 5.14
C PRO A 102 23.36 -4.07 6.20
N MET A 103 23.16 -2.88 6.78
CA MET A 103 24.02 -2.34 7.83
C MET A 103 23.25 -1.43 8.81
N THR A 104 23.85 -1.09 9.95
CA THR A 104 23.28 -0.10 10.87
C THR A 104 23.56 1.32 10.36
N PRO A 105 22.73 2.32 10.72
CA PRO A 105 23.02 3.73 10.42
C PRO A 105 24.41 4.19 10.91
N VAL A 106 24.89 3.66 12.03
CA VAL A 106 26.24 3.94 12.53
C VAL A 106 27.32 3.42 11.57
N GLN A 107 27.17 2.19 11.06
CA GLN A 107 28.08 1.63 10.05
C GLN A 107 28.04 2.43 8.74
N ALA A 108 26.84 2.85 8.31
CA ALA A 108 26.66 3.68 7.12
C ALA A 108 27.41 5.01 7.22
N ARG A 109 27.36 5.65 8.40
CA ARG A 109 28.13 6.87 8.68
C ARG A 109 29.65 6.64 8.61
N THR A 110 30.14 5.47 9.03
CA THR A 110 31.56 5.12 8.91
C THR A 110 32.01 4.96 7.46
N LEU A 111 31.15 4.46 6.57
CA LEU A 111 31.50 4.36 5.15
C LEU A 111 31.43 5.70 4.43
N ALA A 112 30.51 6.59 4.82
CA ALA A 112 30.36 7.90 4.21
C ALA A 112 31.61 8.82 4.38
N VAL A 113 32.48 8.56 5.36
CA VAL A 113 33.71 9.34 5.55
C VAL A 113 34.88 8.88 4.67
N LEU A 114 34.72 7.80 3.90
CA LEU A 114 35.77 7.30 3.02
C LEU A 114 35.86 8.18 1.77
N PRO A 115 37.07 8.61 1.35
CA PRO A 115 37.26 9.62 0.29
C PRO A 115 36.86 9.14 -1.10
N PHE A 116 36.61 7.85 -1.30
CA PHE A 116 36.18 7.27 -2.57
C PHE A 116 34.68 6.86 -2.58
N VAL A 117 33.95 7.15 -1.51
CA VAL A 117 32.50 6.98 -1.40
C VAL A 117 31.84 8.33 -1.69
N SER A 118 30.97 8.40 -2.70
CA SER A 118 30.29 9.64 -3.07
C SER A 118 29.04 9.87 -2.23
N ASP A 119 28.22 8.82 -2.06
CA ASP A 119 26.91 8.90 -1.42
C ASP A 119 26.61 7.61 -0.65
N VAL A 120 25.94 7.75 0.49
CA VAL A 120 25.42 6.65 1.30
C VAL A 120 23.97 6.96 1.67
N PHE A 121 23.03 6.15 1.19
CA PHE A 121 21.60 6.40 1.35
C PHE A 121 20.80 5.12 1.54
N GLU A 122 19.59 5.22 2.08
CA GLU A 122 18.71 4.06 2.24
C GLU A 122 18.29 3.45 0.91
N ASN A 123 18.17 2.13 0.87
CA ASN A 123 17.48 1.45 -0.22
C ASN A 123 15.96 1.72 -0.14
N PHE A 124 15.54 2.88 -0.65
CA PHE A 124 14.16 3.35 -0.57
C PHE A 124 13.23 2.60 -1.53
N LYS A 125 11.93 2.71 -1.26
CA LYS A 125 10.87 2.05 -2.03
C LYS A 125 10.52 2.83 -3.28
N VAL A 126 10.36 2.12 -4.39
CA VAL A 126 9.87 2.61 -5.69
C VAL A 126 8.53 1.92 -5.94
N GLN A 127 7.57 2.62 -6.55
CA GLN A 127 6.22 2.06 -6.75
C GLN A 127 5.67 2.41 -8.13
N ILE A 128 4.63 1.70 -8.53
CA ILE A 128 3.79 2.09 -9.67
C ILE A 128 2.91 3.27 -9.23
N PRO A 129 2.91 4.42 -9.92
CA PRO A 129 1.97 5.49 -9.66
C PRO A 129 0.53 4.95 -9.74
N LYS A 130 -0.26 5.14 -8.67
CA LYS A 130 -1.60 4.53 -8.54
C LYS A 130 -2.42 4.69 -9.84
N PRO A 131 -2.81 3.59 -10.52
CA PRO A 131 -3.66 3.68 -11.71
C PRO A 131 -5.07 4.12 -11.29
N GLN A 132 -5.67 5.03 -12.05
CA GLN A 132 -6.92 5.71 -11.66
C GLN A 132 -8.18 4.89 -11.95
N ARG A 133 -8.11 3.98 -12.93
CA ARG A 133 -9.22 3.11 -13.34
C ARG A 133 -8.64 1.79 -13.81
N ALA A 134 -9.10 0.68 -13.25
CA ALA A 134 -8.88 -0.65 -13.79
C ALA A 134 -10.24 -1.30 -14.05
N VAL A 135 -10.54 -1.57 -15.32
CA VAL A 135 -11.72 -2.36 -15.72
C VAL A 135 -11.21 -3.58 -16.46
N ALA A 136 -11.25 -4.75 -15.83
CA ALA A 136 -11.01 -6.00 -16.54
C ALA A 136 -12.18 -6.25 -17.49
N LEU A 137 -11.89 -6.37 -18.78
CA LEU A 137 -12.85 -6.78 -19.79
C LEU A 137 -12.73 -8.31 -19.90
N SER A 138 -13.86 -9.04 -19.89
CA SER A 138 -13.82 -10.50 -20.03
C SER A 138 -13.13 -10.92 -21.35
N ALA A 139 -12.62 -12.15 -21.42
CA ALA A 139 -11.85 -12.72 -22.54
C ALA A 139 -12.48 -12.57 -23.95
N ALA A 140 -13.75 -12.17 -24.05
CA ALA A 140 -14.47 -11.93 -25.30
C ALA A 140 -14.35 -10.49 -25.85
N ALA A 141 -13.71 -9.53 -25.17
CA ALA A 141 -13.80 -8.11 -25.56
C ALA A 141 -12.46 -7.37 -25.55
N ALA A 142 -11.63 -7.59 -26.57
CA ALA A 142 -11.15 -6.43 -27.31
C ALA A 142 -12.27 -6.12 -28.32
N ALA A 143 -12.84 -4.91 -28.30
CA ALA A 143 -13.86 -4.56 -29.29
C ALA A 143 -13.30 -4.83 -30.71
N PRO A 144 -14.06 -5.47 -31.61
CA PRO A 144 -13.61 -5.63 -32.99
C PRO A 144 -13.38 -4.23 -33.60
N GLY A 145 -12.11 -3.90 -33.87
CA GLY A 145 -11.69 -2.58 -34.33
C GLY A 145 -10.24 -2.27 -33.94
N GLU A 146 -9.65 -1.27 -34.60
CA GLU A 146 -8.32 -0.78 -34.26
C GLU A 146 -8.34 -0.08 -32.89
N ALA A 147 -7.41 -0.42 -31.98
CA ALA A 147 -7.37 0.21 -30.67
C ALA A 147 -7.10 1.71 -30.83
N TRP A 148 -7.95 2.55 -30.23
CA TRP A 148 -7.97 3.99 -30.51
C TRP A 148 -6.62 4.68 -30.28
N HIS A 149 -5.82 4.18 -29.32
CA HIS A 149 -4.50 4.75 -29.03
C HIS A 149 -3.51 4.56 -30.17
N LEU A 150 -3.61 3.45 -30.91
CA LEU A 150 -2.77 3.16 -32.08
C LEU A 150 -3.12 4.10 -33.23
N ALA A 151 -4.42 4.28 -33.50
CA ALA A 151 -4.92 5.21 -34.50
C ALA A 151 -4.53 6.65 -34.16
N LYS A 152 -4.67 7.04 -32.89
CA LYS A 152 -4.41 8.40 -32.40
C LYS A 152 -2.97 8.84 -32.61
N ILE A 153 -2.00 7.94 -32.44
CA ILE A 153 -0.57 8.24 -32.66
C ILE A 153 -0.11 7.97 -34.10
N GLY A 154 -0.94 7.34 -34.92
CA GLY A 154 -0.61 6.97 -36.30
C GLY A 154 0.33 5.76 -36.41
N ALA A 155 0.20 4.76 -35.53
CA ALA A 155 0.98 3.52 -35.62
C ALA A 155 0.69 2.70 -36.90
N PRO A 156 -0.57 2.55 -37.38
CA PRO A 156 -0.85 1.79 -38.60
C PRO A 156 -0.14 2.29 -39.85
N GLN A 157 0.09 3.61 -39.97
CA GLN A 157 0.81 4.18 -41.10
C GLN A 157 2.27 3.70 -41.14
N ALA A 158 2.91 3.58 -39.98
CA ALA A 158 4.26 3.00 -39.88
C ALA A 158 4.24 1.50 -40.22
N TRP A 159 3.24 0.77 -39.72
CA TRP A 159 3.09 -0.66 -40.00
C TRP A 159 2.84 -0.94 -41.48
N ALA A 160 2.02 -0.12 -42.14
CA ALA A 160 1.75 -0.18 -43.57
C ALA A 160 3.01 0.10 -44.40
N ALA A 161 3.91 0.94 -43.90
CA ALA A 161 5.23 1.18 -44.49
C ALA A 161 6.28 0.09 -44.13
N GLY A 162 5.89 -0.98 -43.42
CA GLY A 162 6.76 -2.09 -43.06
C GLY A 162 7.57 -1.90 -41.77
N PHE A 163 7.33 -0.84 -41.00
CA PHE A 163 8.00 -0.59 -39.73
C PHE A 163 7.10 -1.05 -38.58
N LYS A 164 7.48 -2.16 -37.93
CA LYS A 164 6.73 -2.76 -36.82
C LYS A 164 7.60 -2.97 -35.56
N GLY A 165 8.81 -2.42 -35.53
CA GLY A 165 9.76 -2.58 -34.42
C GLY A 165 10.71 -3.77 -34.59
N GLN A 166 10.82 -4.33 -35.79
CA GLN A 166 11.72 -5.43 -36.10
C GLN A 166 13.16 -5.14 -35.67
N GLY A 167 13.81 -6.13 -35.07
CA GLY A 167 15.20 -6.04 -34.61
C GLY A 167 15.41 -5.24 -33.33
N ILE A 168 14.37 -4.60 -32.78
CA ILE A 168 14.48 -3.78 -31.56
C ILE A 168 14.15 -4.59 -30.31
N LYS A 169 14.95 -4.41 -29.27
CA LYS A 169 14.70 -4.97 -27.93
C LYS A 169 14.33 -3.85 -26.96
N ILE A 170 13.22 -4.03 -26.25
CA ILE A 170 12.73 -3.07 -25.26
C ILE A 170 12.88 -3.67 -23.86
N GLY A 171 13.64 -2.99 -23.01
CA GLY A 171 13.78 -3.29 -21.60
C GLY A 171 12.51 -2.87 -20.86
N HIS A 172 11.87 -3.83 -20.20
CA HIS A 172 10.58 -3.67 -19.55
C HIS A 172 10.71 -3.93 -18.05
N LEU A 173 10.75 -2.86 -17.25
CA LEU A 173 10.85 -2.92 -15.78
C LEU A 173 9.49 -2.64 -15.16
N ASP A 174 8.88 -3.67 -14.56
CA ASP A 174 7.50 -3.58 -14.06
C ASP A 174 7.18 -4.68 -13.01
N SER A 175 5.90 -4.98 -12.77
CA SER A 175 5.38 -6.02 -11.87
C SER A 175 5.52 -7.45 -12.40
N GLY A 176 6.06 -7.59 -13.61
CA GLY A 176 6.35 -8.84 -14.29
C GLY A 176 5.68 -8.91 -15.67
N ILE A 177 5.56 -10.11 -16.23
CA ILE A 177 4.95 -10.33 -17.54
C ILE A 177 4.39 -11.75 -17.63
N ASP A 178 3.15 -11.87 -18.11
CA ASP A 178 2.60 -13.16 -18.56
C ASP A 178 3.02 -13.44 -20.00
N ALA A 179 4.11 -14.20 -20.16
CA ALA A 179 4.64 -14.57 -21.49
C ALA A 179 3.72 -15.51 -22.28
N ASN A 180 2.78 -16.20 -21.61
CA ASN A 180 1.86 -17.13 -22.25
C ASN A 180 0.61 -16.42 -22.80
N HIS A 181 0.45 -15.13 -22.54
CA HIS A 181 -0.65 -14.35 -23.08
C HIS A 181 -0.59 -14.37 -24.63
N PRO A 182 -1.72 -14.56 -25.35
CA PRO A 182 -1.71 -14.62 -26.82
C PRO A 182 -1.03 -13.43 -27.50
N GLN A 183 -1.24 -12.20 -26.99
CA GLN A 183 -0.58 -10.98 -27.48
C GLN A 183 0.95 -10.95 -27.30
N LEU A 184 1.50 -11.74 -26.37
CA LEU A 184 2.90 -11.69 -25.93
C LEU A 184 3.66 -12.98 -26.25
N ASN A 185 2.97 -13.99 -26.77
CA ASN A 185 3.56 -15.28 -27.08
C ASN A 185 4.72 -15.12 -28.08
N GLY A 186 5.89 -15.66 -27.72
CA GLY A 186 7.11 -15.56 -28.51
C GLY A 186 7.76 -14.18 -28.54
N LYS A 187 7.31 -13.20 -27.74
CA LYS A 187 7.85 -11.82 -27.73
C LYS A 187 8.84 -11.54 -26.60
N VAL A 188 8.87 -12.38 -25.57
CA VAL A 188 9.79 -12.27 -24.44
C VAL A 188 11.14 -12.87 -24.82
N ALA A 189 12.17 -12.03 -24.99
CA ALA A 189 13.53 -12.46 -25.29
C ALA A 189 14.25 -12.98 -24.05
N ALA A 190 14.05 -12.33 -22.89
CA ALA A 190 14.58 -12.78 -21.62
C ALA A 190 13.74 -12.25 -20.44
N PHE A 191 13.78 -12.97 -19.32
CA PHE A 191 13.06 -12.63 -18.10
C PHE A 191 13.92 -12.87 -16.84
N ALA A 192 13.85 -11.94 -15.90
CA ALA A 192 14.38 -12.12 -14.56
C ALA A 192 13.50 -11.43 -13.51
N GLU A 193 13.47 -12.00 -12.31
CA GLU A 193 12.89 -11.38 -11.13
C GLU A 193 14.00 -11.02 -10.15
N PHE A 194 13.86 -9.86 -9.50
CA PHE A 194 14.83 -9.37 -8.51
C PHE A 194 14.15 -9.25 -7.15
N ASN A 195 14.88 -9.49 -6.06
CA ASN A 195 14.40 -9.29 -4.70
C ASN A 195 14.65 -7.85 -4.22
N ALA A 196 14.23 -7.52 -2.99
CA ALA A 196 14.41 -6.18 -2.41
C ALA A 196 15.88 -5.76 -2.18
N SER A 197 16.83 -6.68 -2.28
CA SER A 197 18.27 -6.42 -2.19
C SER A 197 18.92 -6.26 -3.57
N GLY A 198 18.16 -6.45 -4.65
CA GLY A 198 18.67 -6.45 -6.03
C GLY A 198 19.27 -7.78 -6.48
N ASP A 199 19.15 -8.86 -5.69
CA ASP A 199 19.60 -10.18 -6.14
C ASP A 199 18.59 -10.81 -7.09
N ARG A 200 19.09 -11.54 -8.10
CA ARG A 200 18.25 -12.33 -8.99
C ARG A 200 17.60 -13.48 -8.23
N VAL A 201 16.27 -13.58 -8.30
CA VAL A 201 15.51 -14.73 -7.83
C VAL A 201 15.80 -15.90 -8.76
N GLN A 202 16.39 -16.96 -8.19
CA GLN A 202 16.81 -18.14 -8.95
C GLN A 202 15.59 -18.90 -9.48
N ASN A 203 15.68 -19.37 -10.72
CA ASN A 203 14.65 -20.16 -11.40
C ASN A 203 13.26 -19.49 -11.43
N ALA A 204 13.21 -18.16 -11.42
CA ALA A 204 11.95 -17.42 -11.54
C ALA A 204 11.32 -17.66 -12.92
N ALA A 205 10.12 -18.25 -12.93
CA ALA A 205 9.32 -18.37 -14.14
C ALA A 205 8.70 -17.01 -14.50
N THR A 206 8.45 -16.79 -15.80
CA THR A 206 7.71 -15.62 -16.28
C THR A 206 6.35 -15.56 -15.59
N ARG A 207 6.11 -14.47 -14.88
CA ARG A 207 4.84 -14.18 -14.21
C ARG A 207 4.69 -12.68 -14.06
N ASP A 208 3.45 -12.26 -13.92
CA ASP A 208 3.11 -10.93 -13.45
C ASP A 208 2.45 -11.05 -12.08
N THR A 209 2.98 -10.32 -11.11
CA THR A 209 2.47 -10.34 -9.73
C THR A 209 1.19 -9.55 -9.55
N THR A 210 0.80 -8.73 -10.54
CA THR A 210 -0.46 -7.99 -10.53
C THR A 210 -1.21 -8.15 -11.85
N ASN A 211 -0.97 -7.25 -12.78
CA ASN A 211 -1.49 -7.18 -14.15
C ASN A 211 -0.85 -6.00 -14.92
N HIS A 212 -0.23 -5.08 -14.17
CA HIS A 212 0.29 -3.84 -14.73
C HIS A 212 1.40 -4.11 -15.74
N GLY A 213 2.37 -4.96 -15.41
CA GLY A 213 3.46 -5.30 -16.31
C GLY A 213 3.02 -6.04 -17.57
N THR A 214 2.03 -6.94 -17.48
CA THR A 214 1.45 -7.59 -18.66
C THR A 214 0.73 -6.56 -19.54
N HIS A 215 0.04 -5.59 -18.92
CA HIS A 215 -0.66 -4.52 -19.61
C HIS A 215 0.30 -3.59 -20.35
N THR A 216 1.35 -3.13 -19.68
CA THR A 216 2.38 -2.25 -20.26
C THR A 216 3.21 -2.99 -21.32
N ALA A 217 3.58 -4.26 -21.09
CA ALA A 217 4.21 -5.09 -22.13
C ALA A 217 3.31 -5.29 -23.36
N GLY A 218 2.00 -5.46 -23.16
CA GLY A 218 1.02 -5.51 -24.25
C GLY A 218 1.02 -4.22 -25.08
N LEU A 219 1.13 -3.05 -24.45
CA LEU A 219 1.20 -1.76 -25.17
C LEU A 219 2.52 -1.54 -25.90
N LEU A 220 3.60 -2.16 -25.44
CA LEU A 220 4.87 -2.17 -26.16
C LEU A 220 4.77 -3.03 -27.43
N VAL A 221 4.47 -4.32 -27.26
CA VAL A 221 4.72 -5.34 -28.30
C VAL A 221 3.53 -6.24 -28.61
N GLY A 222 2.35 -6.05 -28.01
CA GLY A 222 1.15 -6.84 -28.30
C GLY A 222 0.80 -6.86 -29.79
N ASP A 223 0.36 -8.00 -30.33
CA ASP A 223 -0.01 -8.14 -31.75
C ASP A 223 -1.06 -7.14 -32.24
N THR A 224 -2.08 -6.88 -31.42
CA THR A 224 -3.21 -6.00 -31.81
C THR A 224 -3.34 -4.76 -30.94
N VAL A 225 -2.68 -4.74 -29.77
CA VAL A 225 -2.73 -3.61 -28.81
C VAL A 225 -1.39 -2.89 -28.67
N GLY A 226 -0.30 -3.49 -29.16
CA GLY A 226 1.05 -2.95 -29.04
C GLY A 226 1.42 -2.02 -30.18
N VAL A 227 2.27 -1.04 -29.90
CA VAL A 227 2.76 -0.09 -30.90
C VAL A 227 3.84 -0.70 -31.80
N ALA A 228 4.71 -1.55 -31.25
CA ALA A 228 5.82 -2.20 -31.95
C ALA A 228 5.69 -3.73 -31.92
N PRO A 229 4.72 -4.31 -32.66
CA PRO A 229 4.38 -5.73 -32.54
C PRO A 229 5.50 -6.70 -32.98
N SER A 230 6.50 -6.24 -33.73
CA SER A 230 7.66 -7.06 -34.15
C SER A 230 8.91 -6.87 -33.29
N ALA A 231 8.86 -6.01 -32.28
CA ALA A 231 9.94 -5.88 -31.29
C ALA A 231 9.91 -7.04 -30.28
N LYS A 232 11.02 -7.22 -29.55
CA LYS A 232 11.12 -8.15 -28.41
C LYS A 232 11.20 -7.38 -27.10
N VAL A 233 10.75 -8.01 -26.02
CA VAL A 233 10.90 -7.46 -24.66
C VAL A 233 11.90 -8.26 -23.83
N ILE A 234 12.77 -7.55 -23.11
CA ILE A 234 13.58 -8.10 -22.03
C ILE A 234 12.93 -7.60 -20.74
N SER A 235 12.28 -8.49 -19.98
CA SER A 235 11.45 -8.07 -18.85
C SER A 235 12.12 -8.36 -17.52
N ALA A 236 12.22 -7.32 -16.69
CA ALA A 236 12.67 -7.42 -15.31
C ALA A 236 11.49 -7.16 -14.36
N LEU A 237 11.15 -8.16 -13.55
CA LEU A 237 10.20 -8.01 -12.45
C LEU A 237 10.92 -7.32 -11.28
N VAL A 238 10.67 -6.01 -11.15
CA VAL A 238 11.28 -5.16 -10.13
C VAL A 238 10.28 -4.53 -9.17
N LEU A 239 8.98 -4.65 -9.44
CA LEU A 239 7.90 -4.15 -8.58
C LEU A 239 6.91 -5.27 -8.20
N PRO A 240 7.35 -6.30 -7.47
CA PRO A 240 6.47 -7.37 -7.04
C PRO A 240 5.32 -6.81 -6.20
N ASN A 241 4.09 -6.93 -6.69
CA ASN A 241 2.90 -6.36 -6.06
C ASN A 241 2.89 -4.82 -6.09
N ASN A 242 3.36 -4.23 -7.20
CA ASN A 242 3.40 -2.79 -7.50
C ASN A 242 4.37 -1.94 -6.66
N GLU A 243 5.21 -2.57 -5.85
CA GLU A 243 6.24 -1.93 -5.04
C GLU A 243 7.55 -2.71 -5.16
N GLY A 244 8.66 -2.01 -5.24
CA GLY A 244 10.02 -2.55 -5.21
C GLY A 244 10.96 -1.59 -4.51
N THR A 245 12.26 -1.81 -4.63
CA THR A 245 13.28 -0.94 -4.03
C THR A 245 14.20 -0.34 -5.08
N PHE A 246 14.96 0.71 -4.71
CA PHE A 246 15.96 1.29 -5.58
C PHE A 246 16.97 0.23 -6.09
N ALA A 247 17.55 -0.58 -5.21
CA ALA A 247 18.47 -1.67 -5.57
C ALA A 247 17.84 -2.65 -6.58
N GLN A 248 16.57 -2.99 -6.37
CA GLN A 248 15.82 -3.89 -7.24
C GLN A 248 15.58 -3.29 -8.62
N VAL A 249 15.26 -2.00 -8.70
CA VAL A 249 15.09 -1.27 -9.97
C VAL A 249 16.42 -1.17 -10.71
N ILE A 250 17.52 -0.78 -10.04
CA ILE A 250 18.85 -0.70 -10.67
C ILE A 250 19.31 -2.08 -11.16
N ALA A 251 19.10 -3.14 -10.37
CA ALA A 251 19.42 -4.50 -10.79
C ALA A 251 18.62 -4.91 -12.05
N GLY A 252 17.34 -4.53 -12.13
CA GLY A 252 16.55 -4.70 -13.36
C GLY A 252 17.05 -3.87 -14.53
N MET A 253 17.50 -2.63 -14.31
CA MET A 253 18.07 -1.78 -15.37
C MET A 253 19.33 -2.43 -15.94
N GLN A 254 20.19 -2.97 -15.08
CA GLN A 254 21.38 -3.72 -15.49
C GLN A 254 21.03 -4.97 -16.29
N TYR A 255 20.04 -5.73 -15.84
CA TYR A 255 19.61 -6.94 -16.51
C TYR A 255 19.05 -6.68 -17.91
N VAL A 256 18.23 -5.65 -18.08
CA VAL A 256 17.71 -5.37 -19.43
C VAL A 256 18.79 -4.83 -20.37
N LEU A 257 19.89 -4.29 -19.84
CA LEU A 257 21.03 -3.81 -20.62
C LEU A 257 22.04 -4.91 -20.97
N ASP A 258 22.09 -5.98 -20.18
CA ASP A 258 23.04 -7.10 -20.28
C ASP A 258 22.44 -8.36 -19.62
N PRO A 259 21.46 -9.04 -20.27
CA PRO A 259 20.67 -10.11 -19.68
C PRO A 259 21.42 -11.43 -19.48
N ASP A 260 22.45 -11.72 -20.29
CA ASP A 260 23.34 -12.87 -20.08
C ASP A 260 24.50 -12.57 -19.10
N ASN A 261 24.62 -11.31 -18.67
CA ASN A 261 25.65 -10.81 -17.76
C ASN A 261 27.07 -10.95 -18.35
N ASN A 262 27.18 -10.87 -19.67
CA ASN A 262 28.42 -10.84 -20.43
C ASN A 262 28.55 -9.51 -21.17
N ALA A 263 29.37 -8.61 -20.62
CA ALA A 263 29.61 -7.29 -21.19
C ALA A 263 30.32 -7.29 -22.58
N ASP A 264 30.76 -8.46 -23.06
CA ASP A 264 31.35 -8.61 -24.40
C ASP A 264 30.28 -8.95 -25.48
N THR A 265 29.02 -9.14 -25.10
CA THR A 265 27.88 -9.37 -26.02
C THR A 265 26.91 -8.19 -26.06
N ASP A 266 26.35 -7.91 -27.24
CA ASP A 266 25.28 -6.91 -27.41
C ASP A 266 23.93 -7.61 -27.51
N ASP A 267 23.43 -8.07 -26.37
CA ASP A 267 22.17 -8.79 -26.25
C ASP A 267 21.07 -7.99 -25.52
N GLY A 268 21.41 -6.83 -24.96
CA GLY A 268 20.52 -5.96 -24.19
C GLY A 268 19.57 -5.08 -25.00
N ALA A 269 18.79 -4.28 -24.28
CA ALA A 269 17.73 -3.43 -24.82
C ALA A 269 18.23 -2.12 -25.43
N ASP A 270 17.59 -1.66 -26.52
CA ASP A 270 17.83 -0.38 -27.18
C ASP A 270 17.03 0.77 -26.53
N ILE A 271 15.91 0.41 -25.91
CA ILE A 271 14.99 1.31 -25.21
C ILE A 271 14.70 0.72 -23.85
N VAL A 272 14.67 1.51 -22.79
CA VAL A 272 14.18 1.06 -21.48
C VAL A 272 12.92 1.83 -21.12
N ASN A 273 11.83 1.09 -20.92
CA ASN A 273 10.56 1.61 -20.42
C ASN A 273 10.42 1.33 -18.92
N MET A 274 10.12 2.38 -18.16
CA MET A 274 9.81 2.30 -16.73
C MET A 274 8.47 3.00 -16.46
N SER A 275 7.43 2.21 -16.26
CA SER A 275 6.08 2.69 -15.92
C SER A 275 5.89 2.78 -14.40
N LEU A 276 6.87 3.40 -13.73
CA LEU A 276 7.04 3.45 -12.28
C LEU A 276 7.62 4.81 -11.85
N GLY A 277 7.53 5.13 -10.56
CA GLY A 277 8.21 6.29 -10.02
C GLY A 277 7.80 6.68 -8.60
N ILE A 278 8.46 7.71 -8.07
CA ILE A 278 8.23 8.28 -6.74
C ILE A 278 8.00 9.79 -6.88
N PRO A 279 6.99 10.38 -6.21
CA PRO A 279 6.76 11.83 -6.24
C PRO A 279 8.01 12.62 -5.81
N GLY A 280 8.38 13.65 -6.56
CA GLY A 280 9.54 14.49 -6.28
C GLY A 280 10.79 14.16 -7.11
N THR A 281 11.88 14.84 -6.78
CA THR A 281 13.18 14.76 -7.45
C THR A 281 14.14 13.89 -6.65
N PHE A 282 14.65 12.82 -7.26
CA PHE A 282 15.59 11.88 -6.66
C PHE A 282 16.88 11.85 -7.46
N ASP A 283 17.94 12.44 -6.91
CA ASP A 283 19.28 12.51 -7.52
C ASP A 283 19.86 11.10 -7.76
N GLU A 284 19.38 10.11 -7.00
CA GLU A 284 19.84 8.73 -7.04
C GLU A 284 19.65 8.08 -8.41
N PHE A 285 18.67 8.52 -9.21
CA PHE A 285 18.47 8.01 -10.57
C PHE A 285 19.33 8.70 -11.64
N ILE A 286 20.07 9.78 -11.32
CA ILE A 286 20.85 10.54 -12.31
C ILE A 286 21.94 9.65 -12.93
N VAL A 287 22.81 9.07 -12.11
CA VAL A 287 23.95 8.25 -12.54
C VAL A 287 23.53 7.07 -13.43
N PRO A 288 22.56 6.22 -13.06
CA PRO A 288 22.20 5.06 -13.86
C PRO A 288 21.54 5.46 -15.19
N VAL A 289 20.76 6.56 -15.22
CA VAL A 289 20.17 7.07 -16.46
C VAL A 289 21.24 7.69 -17.37
N GLN A 290 22.21 8.42 -16.83
CA GLN A 290 23.32 8.94 -17.61
C GLN A 290 24.20 7.83 -18.21
N ASN A 291 24.47 6.76 -17.45
CA ASN A 291 25.20 5.61 -17.96
C ASN A 291 24.43 4.86 -19.06
N MET A 292 23.10 4.76 -18.93
CA MET A 292 22.22 4.22 -19.98
C MET A 292 22.28 5.06 -21.27
N LEU A 293 22.24 6.39 -21.15
CA LEU A 293 22.34 7.30 -22.29
C LEU A 293 23.69 7.20 -23.00
N LYS A 294 24.79 7.15 -22.22
CA LYS A 294 26.14 6.90 -22.77
C LYS A 294 26.22 5.58 -23.51
N ALA A 295 25.42 4.58 -23.10
CA ALA A 295 25.36 3.29 -23.78
C ALA A 295 24.54 3.32 -25.08
N GLY A 296 23.94 4.46 -25.43
CA GLY A 296 23.09 4.62 -26.61
C GLY A 296 21.66 4.16 -26.40
N VAL A 297 21.24 3.92 -25.16
CA VAL A 297 19.92 3.37 -24.84
C VAL A 297 18.94 4.51 -24.53
N VAL A 298 17.72 4.42 -25.05
CA VAL A 298 16.68 5.45 -24.93
C VAL A 298 15.84 5.25 -23.64
N PRO A 299 15.93 6.14 -22.63
CA PRO A 299 15.10 6.07 -21.43
C PRO A 299 13.71 6.70 -21.66
N VAL A 300 12.65 5.91 -21.57
CA VAL A 300 11.25 6.36 -21.72
C VAL A 300 10.44 6.03 -20.47
N PHE A 301 10.14 7.03 -19.66
CA PHE A 301 9.61 6.82 -18.31
C PHE A 301 8.31 7.62 -18.08
N ALA A 302 7.41 7.05 -17.27
CA ALA A 302 6.16 7.69 -16.88
C ALA A 302 6.41 8.94 -16.00
N ILE A 303 5.69 10.04 -16.23
CA ILE A 303 5.87 11.28 -15.46
C ILE A 303 5.23 11.26 -14.06
N GLY A 304 4.30 10.33 -13.82
CA GLY A 304 3.53 10.20 -12.59
C GLY A 304 2.04 10.53 -12.74
N ASN A 305 1.26 10.11 -11.73
CA ASN A 305 -0.19 10.27 -11.67
C ASN A 305 -0.62 11.15 -10.48
N PHE A 306 0.16 12.20 -10.17
CA PHE A 306 -0.03 13.04 -8.97
C PHE A 306 -0.62 14.42 -9.29
N GLY A 307 -1.14 14.61 -10.52
CA GLY A 307 -1.88 15.82 -10.90
C GLY A 307 -3.25 15.94 -10.20
N PRO A 308 -3.97 17.06 -10.39
CA PRO A 308 -3.75 18.07 -11.41
C PRO A 308 -2.91 19.28 -10.99
N THR A 309 -2.38 19.28 -9.77
CA THR A 309 -1.57 20.40 -9.27
C THR A 309 -0.27 20.54 -10.06
N SER A 310 0.25 21.77 -10.14
CA SER A 310 1.59 22.04 -10.65
C SER A 310 2.65 21.40 -9.75
N ALA A 311 3.86 21.21 -10.29
CA ALA A 311 4.99 20.62 -9.57
C ALA A 311 4.70 19.24 -8.95
N SER A 312 3.96 18.41 -9.67
CA SER A 312 3.47 17.11 -9.21
C SER A 312 4.20 15.91 -9.85
N THR A 313 5.33 16.13 -10.51
CA THR A 313 6.06 15.05 -11.21
C THR A 313 6.79 14.09 -10.28
N GLY A 314 7.11 12.89 -10.77
CA GLY A 314 7.94 11.92 -10.06
C GLY A 314 9.21 11.50 -10.80
N SER A 315 10.20 11.04 -10.05
CA SER A 315 11.42 10.41 -10.57
C SER A 315 11.17 8.93 -10.85
N PRO A 316 11.77 8.34 -11.90
CA PRO A 316 12.80 8.94 -12.77
C PRO A 316 12.25 9.72 -13.98
N GLY A 317 10.94 9.75 -14.24
CA GLY A 317 10.37 10.41 -15.44
C GLY A 317 10.58 11.92 -15.52
N ASN A 318 10.81 12.58 -14.39
CA ASN A 318 11.09 14.01 -14.34
C ASN A 318 12.57 14.38 -14.47
N LEU A 319 13.48 13.41 -14.64
CA LEU A 319 14.88 13.68 -14.96
C LEU A 319 15.00 14.41 -16.30
N PRO A 320 15.74 15.52 -16.39
CA PRO A 320 15.91 16.25 -17.66
C PRO A 320 16.39 15.37 -18.82
N ASP A 321 17.25 14.40 -18.51
CA ASP A 321 17.88 13.51 -19.47
C ASP A 321 16.98 12.34 -19.91
N ALA A 322 15.88 12.05 -19.19
CA ALA A 322 14.91 11.02 -19.58
C ALA A 322 13.79 11.59 -20.47
N ILE A 323 13.17 10.74 -21.29
CA ILE A 323 11.91 11.08 -21.97
C ILE A 323 10.78 10.87 -20.97
N GLY A 324 10.27 11.96 -20.37
CA GLY A 324 9.16 11.94 -19.43
C GLY A 324 7.82 12.01 -20.15
N VAL A 325 6.95 11.02 -19.95
CA VAL A 325 5.70 10.88 -20.71
C VAL A 325 4.46 11.14 -19.85
N GLY A 326 3.67 12.14 -20.25
CA GLY A 326 2.36 12.46 -19.69
C GLY A 326 1.20 11.74 -20.38
N ALA A 327 0.02 11.74 -19.75
CA ALA A 327 -1.17 11.06 -20.25
C ALA A 327 -2.21 12.03 -20.82
N VAL A 328 -2.76 11.69 -21.99
CA VAL A 328 -3.94 12.36 -22.57
C VAL A 328 -5.10 11.38 -22.77
N GLY A 329 -6.31 11.93 -22.80
CA GLY A 329 -7.54 11.23 -23.18
C GLY A 329 -7.74 11.10 -24.69
N GLN A 330 -8.81 10.42 -25.08
CA GLN A 330 -9.18 10.24 -26.49
C GLN A 330 -9.49 11.56 -27.20
N ASP A 331 -10.02 12.53 -26.47
CA ASP A 331 -10.23 13.92 -26.88
C ASP A 331 -8.91 14.72 -27.08
N GLY A 332 -7.77 14.15 -26.71
CA GLY A 332 -6.46 14.80 -26.77
C GLY A 332 -6.18 15.75 -25.60
N GLN A 333 -7.09 15.85 -24.64
CA GLN A 333 -6.90 16.68 -23.44
C GLN A 333 -6.00 15.98 -22.43
N VAL A 334 -5.22 16.77 -21.68
CA VAL A 334 -4.40 16.25 -20.59
C VAL A 334 -5.28 15.57 -19.54
N ALA A 335 -4.92 14.34 -19.15
CA ALA A 335 -5.64 13.65 -18.10
C ALA A 335 -5.50 14.42 -16.78
N SER A 336 -6.58 14.51 -15.97
CA SER A 336 -6.56 15.22 -14.70
C SER A 336 -5.44 14.72 -13.78
N PHE A 337 -5.27 13.40 -13.69
CA PHE A 337 -4.23 12.76 -12.89
C PHE A 337 -2.81 12.93 -13.42
N SER A 338 -2.61 13.26 -14.71
CA SER A 338 -1.27 13.33 -15.29
C SER A 338 -0.45 14.36 -14.53
N SER A 339 0.71 13.97 -14.03
CA SER A 339 1.59 14.91 -13.32
C SER A 339 2.04 16.05 -14.23
N ARG A 340 2.20 17.23 -13.62
CA ARG A 340 2.49 18.49 -14.31
C ARG A 340 3.73 19.15 -13.74
N GLY A 341 4.51 19.77 -14.61
CA GLY A 341 5.60 20.66 -14.22
C GLY A 341 5.09 21.98 -13.61
N PRO A 342 5.97 22.97 -13.43
CA PRO A 342 7.42 22.88 -13.64
C PRO A 342 8.09 21.95 -12.61
N VAL A 343 9.28 21.45 -12.92
CA VAL A 343 10.09 20.62 -12.02
C VAL A 343 11.30 21.40 -11.59
N ASN A 344 11.44 21.65 -10.29
CA ASN A 344 12.58 22.36 -9.73
C ASN A 344 13.60 21.36 -9.17
N TRP A 345 14.76 21.26 -9.81
CA TRP A 345 15.90 20.51 -9.30
C TRP A 345 16.86 21.49 -8.59
N ASN A 346 17.20 21.20 -7.33
CA ASN A 346 17.99 22.10 -6.48
C ASN A 346 19.28 21.48 -5.91
N SER A 347 19.58 20.23 -6.25
CA SER A 347 20.69 19.45 -5.71
C SER A 347 21.79 19.24 -6.76
N THR A 348 21.97 18.02 -7.28
CA THR A 348 23.01 17.71 -8.28
C THR A 348 22.72 18.37 -9.61
N ILE A 349 21.46 18.28 -10.06
CA ILE A 349 20.93 19.10 -11.15
C ILE A 349 20.39 20.40 -10.53
N LYS A 350 20.66 21.53 -11.18
CA LYS A 350 20.18 22.85 -10.75
C LYS A 350 19.38 23.50 -11.87
N GLY A 351 18.11 23.81 -11.61
CA GLY A 351 17.26 24.55 -12.53
C GLY A 351 15.79 24.14 -12.51
N VAL A 352 14.99 24.92 -13.22
CA VAL A 352 13.56 24.68 -13.40
C VAL A 352 13.33 24.15 -14.82
N PHE A 353 12.77 22.95 -14.92
CA PHE A 353 12.56 22.27 -16.19
C PHE A 353 11.07 22.07 -16.48
N THR A 354 10.69 22.25 -17.73
CA THR A 354 9.35 21.91 -18.21
C THR A 354 9.25 20.41 -18.43
N LYS A 355 8.33 19.77 -17.70
CA LYS A 355 7.95 18.36 -17.84
C LYS A 355 6.41 18.22 -17.79
N PRO A 356 5.81 17.15 -18.36
CA PRO A 356 6.44 16.08 -19.15
C PRO A 356 7.12 16.61 -20.44
N ASP A 357 7.92 15.79 -21.11
CA ASP A 357 8.50 16.18 -22.41
C ASP A 357 7.50 16.02 -23.54
N ILE A 358 6.72 14.95 -23.50
CA ILE A 358 5.70 14.59 -24.48
C ILE A 358 4.51 13.98 -23.76
N ALA A 359 3.38 13.87 -24.44
CA ALA A 359 2.22 13.14 -24.00
C ALA A 359 1.87 12.01 -24.97
N ALA A 360 1.24 10.97 -24.44
CA ALA A 360 0.69 9.86 -25.22
C ALA A 360 -0.67 9.43 -24.64
N PRO A 361 -1.47 8.66 -25.39
CA PRO A 361 -2.71 8.09 -24.88
C PRO A 361 -2.51 7.38 -23.54
N GLY A 362 -3.29 7.75 -22.53
CA GLY A 362 -3.12 7.19 -21.18
C GLY A 362 -4.41 7.08 -20.37
N VAL A 363 -5.58 7.29 -20.97
CA VAL A 363 -6.89 7.16 -20.31
C VAL A 363 -7.66 6.02 -20.96
N GLU A 364 -8.10 5.04 -20.17
CA GLU A 364 -8.92 3.91 -20.64
C GLU A 364 -8.28 3.13 -21.78
N ILE A 365 -6.97 2.86 -21.64
CA ILE A 365 -6.18 2.14 -22.61
C ILE A 365 -6.38 0.65 -22.41
N THR A 366 -6.95 -0.02 -23.42
CA THR A 366 -7.16 -1.47 -23.40
C THR A 366 -5.88 -2.20 -23.81
N SER A 367 -5.44 -3.18 -23.01
CA SER A 367 -4.28 -4.03 -23.29
C SER A 367 -4.41 -5.38 -22.58
N ALA A 368 -3.39 -6.23 -22.71
CA ALA A 368 -3.31 -7.57 -22.15
C ALA A 368 -3.28 -7.58 -20.61
N PHE A 369 -4.04 -8.48 -19.99
CA PHE A 369 -3.98 -8.84 -18.57
C PHE A 369 -3.57 -10.31 -18.44
N PRO A 370 -3.01 -10.77 -17.31
CA PRO A 370 -2.58 -12.15 -17.15
C PRO A 370 -3.69 -13.17 -17.43
N ASN A 371 -3.29 -14.38 -17.83
CA ASN A 371 -4.15 -15.52 -18.18
C ASN A 371 -5.01 -15.29 -19.42
N GLY A 372 -4.45 -14.62 -20.43
CA GLY A 372 -5.13 -14.38 -21.71
C GLY A 372 -6.25 -13.33 -21.66
N GLN A 373 -6.33 -12.53 -20.59
CA GLN A 373 -7.40 -11.55 -20.38
C GLN A 373 -7.06 -10.19 -20.98
N TYR A 374 -8.04 -9.29 -21.04
CA TYR A 374 -7.81 -7.89 -21.42
C TYR A 374 -8.34 -6.96 -20.34
N GLY A 375 -7.79 -5.76 -20.25
CA GLY A 375 -8.27 -4.75 -19.32
C GLY A 375 -7.95 -3.34 -19.79
N ALA A 376 -8.80 -2.40 -19.38
CA ALA A 376 -8.58 -0.98 -19.58
C ALA A 376 -7.96 -0.37 -18.32
N LEU A 377 -6.79 0.27 -18.48
CA LEU A 377 -6.10 1.03 -17.43
C LEU A 377 -5.93 2.50 -17.82
N SER A 378 -5.92 3.37 -16.81
CA SER A 378 -5.60 4.80 -16.96
C SER A 378 -4.37 5.18 -16.13
N GLY A 379 -3.38 5.81 -16.76
CA GLY A 379 -2.13 6.24 -16.15
C GLY A 379 -1.11 6.76 -17.16
N SER A 380 -0.17 7.59 -16.68
CA SER A 380 1.09 7.84 -17.40
C SER A 380 1.89 6.56 -17.62
N SER A 381 1.65 5.54 -16.80
CA SER A 381 2.14 4.16 -16.97
C SER A 381 1.67 3.48 -18.25
N GLN A 382 0.55 3.88 -18.85
CA GLN A 382 0.07 3.41 -20.15
C GLN A 382 0.61 4.28 -21.29
N ALA A 383 0.73 5.59 -21.05
CA ALA A 383 1.30 6.52 -22.01
C ALA A 383 2.79 6.24 -22.30
N SER A 384 3.57 5.94 -21.27
CA SER A 384 5.00 5.63 -21.38
C SER A 384 5.33 4.47 -22.34
N PRO A 385 4.74 3.26 -22.22
CA PRO A 385 5.01 2.16 -23.14
C PRO A 385 4.51 2.47 -24.56
N ILE A 386 3.44 3.26 -24.73
CA ILE A 386 3.02 3.71 -26.06
C ILE A 386 4.11 4.59 -26.72
N ALA A 387 4.70 5.52 -25.97
CA ALA A 387 5.81 6.33 -26.48
C ALA A 387 7.10 5.50 -26.69
N ALA A 388 7.38 4.52 -25.83
CA ALA A 388 8.52 3.62 -25.98
C ALA A 388 8.38 2.73 -27.22
N GLY A 389 7.18 2.22 -27.49
CA GLY A 389 6.90 1.50 -28.73
C GLY A 389 7.01 2.39 -29.96
N ALA A 390 6.61 3.67 -29.89
CA ALA A 390 6.87 4.63 -30.96
C ALA A 390 8.37 4.82 -31.21
N ALA A 391 9.19 4.94 -30.16
CA ALA A 391 10.66 4.97 -30.30
C ALA A 391 11.21 3.69 -30.96
N ALA A 392 10.63 2.52 -30.68
CA ALA A 392 11.03 1.27 -31.32
C ALA A 392 10.68 1.25 -32.82
N LEU A 393 9.53 1.81 -33.21
CA LEU A 393 9.20 2.00 -34.63
C LEU A 393 10.23 2.89 -35.32
N LEU A 394 10.61 4.02 -34.69
CA LEU A 394 11.64 4.94 -35.21
C LEU A 394 12.99 4.25 -35.39
N LEU A 395 13.46 3.51 -34.39
CA LEU A 395 14.73 2.77 -34.46
C LEU A 395 14.70 1.67 -35.51
N SER A 396 13.57 0.95 -35.65
CA SER A 396 13.43 -0.07 -36.70
C SER A 396 13.41 0.51 -38.11
N ALA A 397 12.91 1.74 -38.26
CA ALA A 397 12.83 2.43 -39.55
C ALA A 397 14.15 3.11 -39.95
N LYS A 398 14.91 3.59 -38.96
CA LYS A 398 16.23 4.18 -39.17
C LYS A 398 17.23 3.65 -38.13
N PRO A 399 17.74 2.42 -38.34
CA PRO A 399 18.76 1.84 -37.47
C PRO A 399 19.98 2.75 -37.33
N GLY A 400 20.60 2.78 -36.14
CA GLY A 400 21.75 3.64 -35.84
C GLY A 400 21.40 5.08 -35.49
N THR A 401 20.12 5.45 -35.42
CA THR A 401 19.70 6.76 -34.87
C THR A 401 20.06 6.82 -33.38
N ASN A 402 20.82 7.85 -32.99
CA ASN A 402 21.19 8.05 -31.59
C ASN A 402 20.03 8.58 -30.74
N VAL A 403 20.20 8.58 -29.41
CA VAL A 403 19.15 8.98 -28.46
C VAL A 403 18.62 10.39 -28.73
N ASP A 404 19.51 11.35 -29.02
CA ASP A 404 19.11 12.73 -29.30
C ASP A 404 18.32 12.85 -30.59
N GLY A 405 18.65 12.06 -31.62
CA GLY A 405 17.89 11.96 -32.85
C GLY A 405 16.46 11.45 -32.60
N ILE A 406 16.31 10.43 -31.75
CA ILE A 406 14.99 9.90 -31.35
C ILE A 406 14.20 10.95 -30.56
N LYS A 407 14.81 11.58 -29.55
CA LYS A 407 14.20 12.66 -28.77
C LYS A 407 13.74 13.80 -29.68
N ASN A 408 14.61 14.30 -30.54
CA ASN A 408 14.33 15.39 -31.45
C ASN A 408 13.17 15.05 -32.40
N ALA A 409 13.17 13.83 -32.96
CA ALA A 409 12.09 13.37 -33.84
C ALA A 409 10.74 13.33 -33.11
N LEU A 410 10.68 12.78 -31.89
CA LEU A 410 9.46 12.74 -31.08
C LEU A 410 9.00 14.15 -30.67
N TYR A 411 9.93 15.02 -30.26
CA TYR A 411 9.60 16.34 -29.70
C TYR A 411 9.15 17.32 -30.78
N THR A 412 9.83 17.35 -31.93
CA THR A 412 9.56 18.33 -32.99
C THR A 412 8.43 17.91 -33.93
N SER A 413 7.88 16.72 -33.75
CA SER A 413 6.69 16.23 -34.48
C SER A 413 5.43 16.16 -33.62
N ALA A 414 5.55 16.33 -32.31
CA ALA A 414 4.42 16.28 -31.39
C ALA A 414 3.48 17.50 -31.59
N SER A 415 2.24 17.35 -31.13
CA SER A 415 1.14 18.29 -31.44
C SER A 415 1.34 19.73 -30.96
N ASN A 416 2.29 19.96 -30.06
CA ASN A 416 2.63 21.25 -29.46
C ASN A 416 4.12 21.55 -29.65
N ALA A 417 4.69 21.08 -30.77
CA ALA A 417 6.06 21.38 -31.17
C ALA A 417 6.30 22.90 -31.22
N GLY A 418 7.41 23.35 -30.63
CA GLY A 418 7.76 24.77 -30.52
C GLY A 418 7.09 25.52 -29.34
N SER A 419 6.13 24.91 -28.65
CA SER A 419 5.36 25.56 -27.59
C SER A 419 5.32 24.72 -26.29
N LYS A 420 6.44 24.10 -25.92
CA LYS A 420 6.56 23.17 -24.77
C LYS A 420 5.93 23.77 -23.50
N ASN A 421 5.05 23.02 -22.83
CA ASN A 421 4.38 23.48 -21.60
C ASN A 421 4.39 22.43 -20.48
N ASN A 422 3.99 22.84 -19.27
CA ASN A 422 4.01 21.99 -18.07
C ASN A 422 2.89 20.94 -17.99
N ASN A 423 1.99 20.88 -18.97
CA ASN A 423 0.86 19.94 -18.97
C ASN A 423 1.14 18.72 -19.86
N VAL A 424 1.54 18.97 -21.10
CA VAL A 424 1.73 17.94 -22.14
C VAL A 424 3.10 18.00 -22.79
N GLY A 425 3.99 18.89 -22.32
CA GLY A 425 5.30 19.09 -22.95
C GLY A 425 5.16 19.61 -24.37
N PHE A 426 5.88 18.97 -25.30
CA PHE A 426 5.76 19.16 -26.74
C PHE A 426 4.45 18.58 -27.32
N GLY A 427 3.57 18.03 -26.50
CA GLY A 427 2.23 17.60 -26.90
C GLY A 427 2.13 16.11 -27.18
N LEU A 428 1.00 15.73 -27.78
CA LEU A 428 0.72 14.35 -28.17
C LEU A 428 1.67 13.91 -29.28
N ILE A 429 2.32 12.75 -29.11
CA ILE A 429 3.23 12.17 -30.10
C ILE A 429 2.54 11.85 -31.43
N SER A 430 3.31 11.93 -32.51
CA SER A 430 2.92 11.52 -33.87
C SER A 430 3.99 10.61 -34.46
N VAL A 431 3.67 9.31 -34.61
CA VAL A 431 4.59 8.34 -35.23
C VAL A 431 4.92 8.74 -36.68
N PRO A 432 3.95 9.09 -37.54
CA PRO A 432 4.27 9.51 -38.90
C PRO A 432 5.11 10.78 -38.96
N GLY A 433 4.79 11.76 -38.11
CA GLY A 433 5.55 13.00 -38.01
C GLY A 433 6.99 12.75 -37.58
N ALA A 434 7.20 11.90 -36.57
CA ALA A 434 8.52 11.56 -36.07
C ALA A 434 9.34 10.78 -37.11
N LEU A 435 8.74 9.84 -37.84
CA LEU A 435 9.39 9.15 -38.96
C LEU A 435 9.79 10.13 -40.07
N GLY A 436 8.93 11.10 -40.39
CA GLY A 436 9.24 12.18 -41.32
C GLY A 436 10.42 13.04 -40.86
N LYS A 437 10.54 13.36 -39.56
CA LYS A 437 11.71 14.06 -39.00
C LYS A 437 13.02 13.28 -39.12
N LEU A 438 12.94 11.96 -39.23
CA LEU A 438 14.08 11.09 -39.51
C LEU A 438 14.36 10.92 -41.01
N GLY A 439 13.52 11.47 -41.89
CA GLY A 439 13.63 11.33 -43.34
C GLY A 439 13.06 10.02 -43.89
N VAL A 440 12.18 9.35 -43.13
CA VAL A 440 11.53 8.10 -43.56
C VAL A 440 10.24 8.40 -44.32
N ASN A 441 10.12 7.87 -45.54
CA ASN A 441 8.94 8.03 -46.39
C ASN A 441 7.95 6.88 -46.18
N LEU A 442 6.70 7.18 -45.82
CA LEU A 442 5.66 6.19 -45.55
C LEU A 442 4.83 5.78 -46.77
N GLY A 443 5.16 6.30 -47.97
CA GLY A 443 4.43 6.05 -49.21
C GLY A 443 4.87 4.83 -50.03
N GLY A 444 5.69 3.93 -49.47
CA GLY A 444 6.23 2.75 -50.17
C GLY A 444 5.56 1.44 -49.76
N THR A 445 5.27 0.58 -50.73
CA THR A 445 4.66 -0.75 -50.55
C THR A 445 5.60 -1.70 -49.78
N PRO A 446 5.15 -2.43 -48.74
CA PRO A 446 6.02 -3.31 -47.95
C PRO A 446 6.33 -4.65 -48.64
N ALA A 447 7.54 -5.18 -48.40
CA ALA A 447 7.98 -6.51 -48.82
C ALA A 447 7.42 -7.62 -47.89
N PRO A 448 7.14 -8.86 -48.37
CA PRO A 448 6.40 -9.87 -47.60
C PRO A 448 7.29 -10.76 -46.71
N THR A 449 6.73 -11.21 -45.57
CA THR A 449 7.31 -12.22 -44.64
C THR A 449 6.26 -13.32 -44.33
N PRO A 450 6.63 -14.62 -44.21
CA PRO A 450 5.69 -15.77 -44.26
C PRO A 450 5.07 -16.19 -42.90
N ALA A 451 3.96 -16.95 -42.96
CA ALA A 451 3.03 -17.26 -41.84
C ALA A 451 3.13 -18.70 -41.26
N PRO A 452 2.79 -18.94 -39.97
CA PRO A 452 2.66 -20.30 -39.39
C PRO A 452 1.20 -20.79 -39.14
N THR A 453 1.04 -22.11 -38.99
CA THR A 453 -0.20 -22.93 -39.01
C THR A 453 -0.75 -23.30 -37.60
N PRO A 454 -2.08 -23.48 -37.37
CA PRO A 454 -2.67 -23.71 -36.03
C PRO A 454 -3.07 -25.18 -35.71
N THR A 455 -3.38 -25.51 -34.44
CA THR A 455 -3.95 -26.81 -33.97
C THR A 455 -4.84 -26.66 -32.69
N PRO A 456 -5.88 -27.51 -32.42
CA PRO A 456 -7.09 -27.19 -31.62
C PRO A 456 -7.27 -27.91 -30.24
N ALA A 457 -8.43 -27.66 -29.57
CA ALA A 457 -8.80 -27.94 -28.16
C ALA A 457 -9.86 -29.07 -27.91
N PRO A 458 -10.08 -29.54 -26.65
CA PRO A 458 -11.36 -30.17 -26.23
C PRO A 458 -11.92 -29.84 -24.80
N THR A 459 -13.17 -30.29 -24.52
CA THR A 459 -14.17 -29.91 -23.44
C THR A 459 -14.60 -31.14 -22.52
N PRO A 460 -15.64 -31.15 -21.60
CA PRO A 460 -15.56 -31.58 -20.16
C PRO A 460 -16.64 -32.61 -19.62
N ALA A 461 -16.78 -32.79 -18.26
CA ALA A 461 -17.96 -33.20 -17.39
C ALA A 461 -17.77 -34.45 -16.44
N PRO A 462 -18.70 -34.86 -15.48
CA PRO A 462 -19.41 -34.24 -14.31
C PRO A 462 -19.46 -35.10 -12.95
N THR A 463 -20.24 -34.68 -11.90
CA THR A 463 -20.46 -35.22 -10.49
C THR A 463 -21.83 -35.95 -10.27
N PRO A 464 -22.17 -36.80 -9.21
CA PRO A 464 -22.77 -36.40 -7.86
C PRO A 464 -22.85 -37.39 -6.60
N ALA A 465 -22.97 -36.85 -5.34
CA ALA A 465 -23.74 -37.11 -4.04
C ALA A 465 -24.08 -38.52 -3.33
N PRO A 466 -24.76 -38.66 -2.12
CA PRO A 466 -24.48 -38.34 -0.65
C PRO A 466 -24.96 -39.34 0.54
N THR A 467 -24.65 -39.04 1.84
CA THR A 467 -25.29 -39.30 3.25
C THR A 467 -25.34 -40.70 4.00
N PRO A 468 -25.68 -40.91 5.34
CA PRO A 468 -25.64 -40.18 6.70
C PRO A 468 -25.19 -41.00 8.01
N THR A 469 -25.38 -40.44 9.25
CA THR A 469 -24.97 -40.61 10.72
C THR A 469 -25.43 -41.86 11.59
N PRO A 470 -24.96 -42.20 12.87
CA PRO A 470 -25.32 -41.60 14.23
C PRO A 470 -24.32 -41.79 15.48
N ALA A 471 -24.70 -41.40 16.74
CA ALA A 471 -23.93 -41.36 18.06
C ALA A 471 -24.67 -42.01 19.30
N PRO A 472 -24.06 -42.46 20.47
CA PRO A 472 -24.16 -41.86 21.88
C PRO A 472 -23.10 -42.26 23.03
N THR A 473 -22.61 -41.43 24.01
CA THR A 473 -22.88 -41.15 25.52
C THR A 473 -21.91 -41.78 26.64
N PRO A 474 -21.93 -41.50 28.02
CA PRO A 474 -20.91 -40.79 28.90
C PRO A 474 -20.46 -41.43 30.31
N ALA A 475 -19.59 -40.77 31.16
CA ALA A 475 -19.51 -40.71 32.69
C ALA A 475 -18.16 -40.11 33.28
N PRO A 476 -17.86 -39.98 34.63
CA PRO A 476 -18.25 -39.04 35.74
C PRO A 476 -17.07 -38.28 36.51
N ALA A 477 -17.31 -37.54 37.63
CA ALA A 477 -16.46 -36.46 38.25
C ALA A 477 -15.94 -36.62 39.74
N PRO A 478 -14.89 -35.85 40.21
CA PRO A 478 -14.52 -35.74 41.66
C PRO A 478 -14.06 -34.35 42.30
N ALA A 479 -14.34 -34.22 43.63
CA ALA A 479 -13.81 -33.48 44.85
C ALA A 479 -13.07 -32.09 44.91
N PRO A 480 -13.15 -31.30 46.04
CA PRO A 480 -13.00 -29.81 46.10
C PRO A 480 -11.70 -29.19 46.70
N ALA A 481 -11.48 -27.87 46.45
CA ALA A 481 -10.20 -27.12 46.46
C ALA A 481 -10.01 -25.99 47.55
N PRO A 482 -8.76 -25.54 47.85
CA PRO A 482 -8.40 -24.54 48.90
C PRO A 482 -8.76 -23.05 48.61
N ALA A 483 -8.65 -22.20 49.65
CA ALA A 483 -9.17 -20.81 49.69
C ALA A 483 -8.23 -19.72 49.07
N PRO A 484 -8.76 -18.56 48.62
CA PRO A 484 -8.03 -17.61 47.78
C PRO A 484 -7.25 -16.51 48.55
N THR A 485 -6.07 -16.13 48.05
CA THR A 485 -5.22 -15.01 48.52
C THR A 485 -5.25 -13.78 47.60
N GLY A 486 -5.07 -12.57 48.14
CA GLY A 486 -5.24 -11.27 47.43
C GLY A 486 -3.96 -10.48 47.12
N PRO A 487 -4.04 -9.40 46.30
CA PRO A 487 -2.91 -8.52 46.02
C PRO A 487 -2.50 -7.70 47.24
N SER A 488 -1.22 -7.35 47.36
CA SER A 488 -0.70 -6.58 48.50
C SER A 488 -1.39 -5.23 48.66
N GLY A 489 -1.90 -4.95 49.86
CA GLY A 489 -2.61 -3.71 50.18
C GLY A 489 -4.09 -3.67 49.76
N TYR A 490 -4.64 -4.80 49.28
CA TYR A 490 -6.08 -4.98 49.08
C TYR A 490 -6.63 -5.96 50.12
N THR A 491 -7.85 -5.71 50.60
CA THR A 491 -8.51 -6.56 51.61
C THR A 491 -9.57 -7.42 50.97
N LEU A 492 -9.63 -8.73 51.29
CA LEU A 492 -10.66 -9.64 50.78
C LEU A 492 -12.02 -9.15 51.28
N CYS A 493 -12.93 -8.87 50.35
CA CYS A 493 -14.28 -8.42 50.67
C CYS A 493 -15.35 -9.47 50.36
N ALA A 494 -15.09 -10.40 49.42
CA ALA A 494 -16.01 -11.49 49.12
C ALA A 494 -15.28 -12.68 48.48
N LEU A 495 -15.74 -13.90 48.76
CA LEU A 495 -15.35 -15.08 47.99
C LEU A 495 -16.15 -15.16 46.69
N GLU A 496 -15.59 -15.85 45.71
CA GLU A 496 -16.26 -16.04 44.42
C GLU A 496 -17.67 -16.63 44.59
N GLY A 497 -18.64 -15.98 43.95
CA GLY A 497 -20.06 -16.27 44.04
C GLY A 497 -20.82 -15.38 45.04
N SER A 498 -20.13 -14.62 45.88
CA SER A 498 -20.72 -13.71 46.88
C SER A 498 -20.59 -12.24 46.47
N LYS A 499 -21.27 -11.34 47.16
CA LYS A 499 -21.22 -9.89 46.89
C LYS A 499 -20.20 -9.19 47.78
N CYS A 500 -19.44 -8.27 47.21
CA CYS A 500 -18.50 -7.39 47.89
C CYS A 500 -19.14 -6.02 48.05
N ASP A 501 -19.60 -5.69 49.25
CA ASP A 501 -20.33 -4.44 49.53
C ASP A 501 -19.44 -3.39 50.19
N PHE A 502 -19.46 -2.16 49.66
CA PHE A 502 -18.83 -0.96 50.23
C PHE A 502 -19.48 0.29 49.61
N SER A 503 -19.15 1.49 50.09
CA SER A 503 -19.62 2.76 49.52
C SER A 503 -18.50 3.61 48.91
N GLY A 504 -18.85 4.38 47.88
CA GLY A 504 -17.94 5.21 47.10
C GLY A 504 -17.11 4.43 46.08
N GLN A 505 -16.19 5.13 45.40
CA GLN A 505 -15.28 4.50 44.45
C GLN A 505 -14.04 3.94 45.15
N LYS A 506 -13.76 2.66 44.92
CA LYS A 506 -12.56 1.98 45.40
C LYS A 506 -11.89 1.24 44.25
N ASP A 507 -10.57 1.17 44.28
CA ASP A 507 -9.86 0.24 43.41
C ASP A 507 -10.23 -1.18 43.84
N ALA A 508 -10.56 -2.01 42.89
CA ALA A 508 -11.06 -3.35 43.13
C ALA A 508 -10.24 -4.37 42.33
N ALA A 509 -10.14 -5.59 42.86
CA ALA A 509 -9.43 -6.69 42.22
C ALA A 509 -10.19 -8.01 42.40
N PHE A 510 -10.30 -8.81 41.35
CA PHE A 510 -10.84 -10.18 41.41
C PHE A 510 -9.78 -11.17 41.01
N GLY A 511 -9.57 -12.24 41.79
CA GLY A 511 -8.62 -13.29 41.45
C GLY A 511 -8.02 -14.03 42.64
N THR A 512 -6.87 -14.68 42.44
CA THR A 512 -6.12 -15.29 43.54
C THR A 512 -4.64 -15.54 43.21
N ALA A 513 -3.79 -15.70 44.23
CA ALA A 513 -2.42 -16.20 44.13
C ALA A 513 -1.56 -15.52 43.05
N GLY A 514 -1.65 -14.18 42.97
CA GLY A 514 -0.86 -13.36 42.04
C GLY A 514 -1.52 -13.09 40.68
N LYS A 515 -2.70 -13.68 40.41
CA LYS A 515 -3.47 -13.46 39.18
C LYS A 515 -4.73 -12.67 39.48
N TYR A 516 -4.81 -11.42 39.03
CA TYR A 516 -5.93 -10.54 39.34
C TYR A 516 -6.39 -9.77 38.09
N LEU A 517 -7.70 -9.56 37.98
CA LEU A 517 -8.28 -8.48 37.20
C LEU A 517 -8.45 -7.29 38.13
N THR A 518 -8.12 -6.09 37.65
CA THR A 518 -8.23 -4.86 38.42
C THR A 518 -9.20 -3.90 37.77
N GLY A 519 -9.96 -3.19 38.58
CA GLY A 519 -10.96 -2.24 38.13
C GLY A 519 -11.31 -1.26 39.23
N VAL A 520 -12.45 -0.60 39.08
CA VAL A 520 -12.96 0.36 40.06
C VAL A 520 -14.38 -0.06 40.37
N GLY A 521 -14.64 -0.41 41.62
CA GLY A 521 -16.00 -0.65 42.07
C GLY A 521 -16.59 0.62 42.66
N THR A 522 -17.88 0.85 42.42
CA THR A 522 -18.63 1.98 42.98
C THR A 522 -19.83 1.41 43.71
N ASP A 523 -19.91 1.65 45.02
CA ASP A 523 -21.02 1.18 45.87
C ASP A 523 -21.23 -0.35 45.91
N GLY A 524 -20.12 -1.10 45.85
CA GLY A 524 -20.09 -2.56 45.87
C GLY A 524 -20.24 -3.21 44.49
N PHE A 525 -19.99 -4.52 44.42
CA PHE A 525 -20.12 -5.31 43.19
C PHE A 525 -20.18 -6.82 43.49
N ASN A 526 -20.62 -7.62 42.52
CA ASN A 526 -20.67 -9.07 42.68
C ASN A 526 -19.29 -9.71 42.46
N CYS A 527 -18.87 -10.60 43.34
CA CYS A 527 -17.61 -11.30 43.18
C CYS A 527 -17.74 -12.51 42.27
N THR A 528 -18.00 -12.29 40.99
CA THR A 528 -18.22 -13.36 40.01
C THR A 528 -17.44 -13.10 38.73
N VAL A 529 -17.14 -14.18 38.00
CA VAL A 529 -16.54 -14.09 36.66
C VAL A 529 -17.40 -13.26 35.71
N ALA A 530 -18.73 -13.32 35.86
CA ALA A 530 -19.66 -12.55 35.04
C ALA A 530 -19.54 -11.03 35.28
N GLU A 531 -19.40 -10.61 36.54
CA GLU A 531 -19.20 -9.19 36.88
C GLU A 531 -17.87 -8.66 36.34
N TRP A 532 -16.82 -9.49 36.41
CA TRP A 532 -15.46 -9.10 36.03
C TRP A 532 -15.08 -9.43 34.58
N GLY A 533 -16.03 -9.98 33.82
CA GLY A 533 -15.91 -10.28 32.39
C GLY A 533 -15.05 -11.47 32.02
N ARG A 534 -14.16 -11.96 32.91
CA ARG A 534 -13.39 -13.19 32.69
C ARG A 534 -12.84 -13.74 34.00
N ASP A 535 -12.41 -14.99 33.95
CA ASP A 535 -11.81 -15.68 35.09
C ASP A 535 -10.28 -15.51 35.07
N PRO A 536 -9.67 -14.76 36.01
CA PRO A 536 -8.22 -14.58 36.07
C PRO A 536 -7.46 -15.82 36.58
N ALA A 537 -8.14 -16.75 37.25
CA ALA A 537 -7.53 -17.98 37.76
C ALA A 537 -8.47 -19.19 37.55
N PRO A 538 -8.70 -19.61 36.28
CA PRO A 538 -9.62 -20.69 35.95
C PRO A 538 -9.29 -22.00 36.66
N GLY A 539 -10.32 -22.65 37.22
CA GLY A 539 -10.19 -23.94 37.91
C GLY A 539 -9.74 -23.84 39.38
N VAL A 540 -9.51 -22.63 39.90
CA VAL A 540 -9.18 -22.38 41.31
C VAL A 540 -10.24 -21.44 41.89
N ARG A 541 -10.60 -21.56 43.17
CA ARG A 541 -11.58 -20.67 43.81
C ARG A 541 -10.98 -19.28 44.02
N LYS A 542 -11.66 -18.21 43.59
CA LYS A 542 -11.16 -16.82 43.66
C LYS A 542 -11.80 -16.02 44.80
N GLY A 543 -11.22 -14.84 45.06
CA GLY A 543 -11.80 -13.82 45.92
C GLY A 543 -11.80 -12.46 45.22
N CYS A 544 -12.60 -11.54 45.74
CA CYS A 544 -12.59 -10.13 45.39
C CYS A 544 -12.01 -9.32 46.53
N PHE A 545 -11.23 -8.32 46.16
CA PHE A 545 -10.44 -7.51 47.06
C PHE A 545 -10.60 -6.04 46.71
N ILE A 546 -10.56 -5.15 47.70
CA ILE A 546 -10.77 -3.71 47.51
C ILE A 546 -9.70 -2.89 48.22
N LYS A 547 -9.48 -1.67 47.72
CA LYS A 547 -8.54 -0.66 48.25
C LYS A 547 -9.08 0.75 48.03
N ASP A 548 -8.95 1.61 49.03
CA ASP A 548 -9.42 3.00 48.95
C ASP A 548 -8.67 3.82 47.90
N ARG A 549 -9.42 4.56 47.08
CA ARG A 549 -8.88 5.44 46.03
C ARG A 549 -8.93 6.91 46.49
N PRO A 550 -7.82 7.69 46.43
CA PRO A 550 -7.83 9.11 46.76
C PRO A 550 -8.56 9.93 45.67
N GLY A 551 -9.53 10.76 46.07
CA GLY A 551 -10.41 11.48 45.14
C GLY A 551 -9.78 12.71 44.47
N THR A 552 -10.23 13.03 43.25
CA THR A 552 -10.02 14.32 42.58
C THR A 552 -11.36 14.77 41.94
N PRO A 553 -11.67 16.08 41.89
CA PRO A 553 -13.02 16.62 42.08
C PRO A 553 -13.93 16.63 40.84
N ALA A 554 -15.23 16.74 41.13
CA ALA A 554 -16.37 16.64 40.21
C ALA A 554 -16.39 17.72 39.10
N PRO A 555 -16.91 17.38 37.90
CA PRO A 555 -17.10 18.34 36.81
C PRO A 555 -18.29 19.29 37.06
N THR A 556 -18.10 20.55 36.65
CA THR A 556 -19.06 21.67 36.71
C THR A 556 -20.31 21.41 35.84
N PRO A 557 -21.52 21.91 36.20
CA PRO A 557 -22.78 21.56 35.53
C PRO A 557 -22.88 22.06 34.08
N ALA A 558 -23.49 21.23 33.23
CA ALA A 558 -23.74 21.49 31.82
C ALA A 558 -24.82 22.59 31.58
N PRO A 559 -24.72 23.38 30.49
CA PRO A 559 -25.79 24.29 30.06
C PRO A 559 -27.04 23.54 29.57
N ALA A 560 -28.18 24.23 29.64
CA ALA A 560 -29.51 23.72 29.30
C ALA A 560 -29.65 23.12 27.88
N PRO A 561 -30.53 22.12 27.69
CA PRO A 561 -30.64 21.35 26.46
C PRO A 561 -31.24 22.15 25.29
N THR A 562 -30.65 21.97 24.11
CA THR A 562 -31.24 22.30 22.81
C THR A 562 -32.41 21.34 22.53
N PRO A 563 -33.54 21.80 21.95
CA PRO A 563 -34.78 21.02 21.85
C PRO A 563 -34.63 19.75 21.00
N ALA A 564 -35.44 18.74 21.35
CA ALA A 564 -35.51 17.44 20.68
C ALA A 564 -35.80 17.57 19.17
N PRO A 565 -35.29 16.65 18.33
CA PRO A 565 -35.50 16.70 16.89
C PRO A 565 -36.99 16.58 16.54
N SER A 566 -37.44 17.46 15.64
CA SER A 566 -38.77 17.43 15.07
C SER A 566 -38.89 16.22 14.13
N THR A 567 -39.88 15.36 14.33
CA THR A 567 -40.17 14.24 13.43
C THR A 567 -40.56 14.74 12.04
N GLY A 568 -39.82 14.31 11.01
CA GLY A 568 -40.09 14.61 9.59
C GLY A 568 -39.23 15.72 8.95
N LYS A 569 -38.38 16.42 9.71
CA LYS A 569 -37.41 17.38 9.16
C LYS A 569 -36.07 16.69 8.88
N LYS A 570 -35.45 16.96 7.72
CA LYS A 570 -34.07 16.54 7.45
C LYS A 570 -33.08 17.19 8.43
N PRO A 571 -32.06 16.48 8.94
CA PRO A 571 -31.10 17.01 9.91
C PRO A 571 -30.19 18.08 9.32
N THR A 572 -29.67 18.96 10.17
CA THR A 572 -28.38 19.61 9.88
C THR A 572 -27.23 18.65 10.21
N VAL A 573 -26.24 18.57 9.34
CA VAL A 573 -25.16 17.57 9.40
C VAL A 573 -23.82 18.27 9.29
N MET A 574 -22.93 18.01 10.25
CA MET A 574 -21.52 18.39 10.14
C MET A 574 -20.69 17.15 9.77
N LEU A 575 -20.06 17.19 8.60
CA LEU A 575 -19.01 16.25 8.22
C LEU A 575 -17.68 16.77 8.76
N VAL A 576 -17.11 16.06 9.72
CA VAL A 576 -15.73 16.27 10.14
C VAL A 576 -14.85 15.35 9.31
N ASP A 577 -14.00 15.97 8.51
CA ASP A 577 -12.97 15.34 7.70
C ASP A 577 -11.68 15.28 8.52
N ASP A 578 -11.47 14.14 9.16
CA ASP A 578 -10.38 13.84 10.08
C ASP A 578 -9.48 12.71 9.55
N ASP A 579 -9.33 12.63 8.23
CA ASP A 579 -8.49 11.62 7.57
C ASP A 579 -6.98 11.93 7.62
N MET A 580 -6.61 13.08 8.21
CA MET A 580 -5.24 13.59 8.29
C MET A 580 -4.51 13.60 6.93
N GLY A 581 -5.24 13.67 5.81
CA GLY A 581 -4.69 13.70 4.45
C GLY A 581 -3.96 12.41 4.08
N GLN A 582 -4.23 11.33 4.80
CA GLN A 582 -3.70 10.00 4.52
C GLN A 582 -4.58 9.35 3.43
N GLY A 583 -4.04 9.28 2.22
CA GLY A 583 -4.75 8.70 1.07
C GLY A 583 -5.46 9.75 0.21
N PRO A 584 -6.27 9.33 -0.79
CA PRO A 584 -7.14 10.22 -1.55
C PRO A 584 -8.17 10.88 -0.62
N ASP A 585 -8.65 12.11 -0.89
CA ASP A 585 -9.79 12.70 -0.14
C ASP A 585 -11.01 11.76 -0.26
N VAL A 586 -11.25 11.00 0.81
CA VAL A 586 -12.31 9.99 0.86
C VAL A 586 -13.63 10.57 1.34
N THR A 587 -13.60 11.76 1.94
CA THR A 587 -14.78 12.43 2.49
C THR A 587 -15.60 13.14 1.41
N ALA A 588 -14.99 13.41 0.24
CA ALA A 588 -15.68 13.76 -1.00
C ALA A 588 -16.87 12.84 -1.30
N ALA A 589 -16.67 11.54 -1.10
CA ALA A 589 -17.67 10.51 -1.34
C ALA A 589 -18.86 10.62 -0.35
N LEU A 590 -18.63 11.11 0.86
CA LEU A 590 -19.65 11.30 1.89
C LEU A 590 -20.43 12.61 1.67
N ARG A 591 -19.78 13.66 1.15
CA ARG A 591 -20.41 14.97 0.89
C ARG A 591 -21.67 14.87 0.04
N ASP A 592 -21.66 14.08 -1.03
CA ASP A 592 -22.83 13.92 -1.91
C ASP A 592 -24.01 13.22 -1.20
N ALA A 593 -23.72 12.15 -0.45
CA ALA A 593 -24.73 11.44 0.33
C ALA A 593 -25.30 12.31 1.46
N ILE A 594 -24.45 13.12 2.12
CA ILE A 594 -24.88 14.07 3.14
C ILE A 594 -25.75 15.15 2.53
N LYS A 595 -25.34 15.75 1.41
CA LYS A 595 -26.12 16.77 0.69
C LYS A 595 -27.49 16.27 0.26
N ALA A 596 -27.62 14.99 -0.08
CA ALA A 596 -28.90 14.38 -0.44
C ALA A 596 -29.85 14.21 0.77
N ASN A 597 -29.31 13.99 1.98
CA ASN A 597 -30.10 13.62 3.16
C ASN A 597 -30.20 14.71 4.24
N ALA A 598 -29.36 15.76 4.19
CA ALA A 598 -29.42 16.90 5.09
C ALA A 598 -30.46 17.95 4.66
N ALA A 599 -30.83 18.84 5.56
CA ALA A 599 -31.62 20.03 5.25
C ALA A 599 -30.90 20.87 4.17
N SER A 600 -31.66 21.57 3.32
CA SER A 600 -31.08 22.50 2.34
C SER A 600 -30.25 23.57 3.05
N GLY A 601 -28.97 23.71 2.68
CA GLY A 601 -28.01 24.60 3.36
C GLY A 601 -27.57 24.12 4.76
N GLY A 602 -28.01 22.95 5.21
CA GLY A 602 -27.70 22.37 6.51
C GLY A 602 -26.56 21.35 6.51
N ALA A 603 -25.73 21.32 5.47
CA ALA A 603 -24.56 20.45 5.40
C ALA A 603 -23.29 21.29 5.57
N PHE A 604 -22.54 21.02 6.62
CA PHE A 604 -21.28 21.70 6.95
C PHE A 604 -20.10 20.74 6.79
N VAL A 605 -18.94 21.27 6.46
CA VAL A 605 -17.69 20.50 6.39
C VAL A 605 -16.67 21.20 7.27
N TRP A 606 -16.00 20.42 8.13
CA TRP A 606 -14.86 20.87 8.91
C TRP A 606 -13.69 19.94 8.61
N ASN A 607 -12.60 20.46 8.05
CA ASN A 607 -11.41 19.66 7.78
C ASN A 607 -10.37 19.94 8.87
N THR A 608 -10.04 18.93 9.66
CA THR A 608 -9.20 19.07 10.85
C THR A 608 -7.75 19.45 10.51
N GLN A 609 -7.28 19.13 9.29
CA GLN A 609 -5.95 19.51 8.83
C GLN A 609 -5.82 21.00 8.53
N THR A 610 -6.85 21.58 7.91
CA THR A 610 -6.83 22.97 7.44
C THR A 610 -7.40 23.93 8.48
N GLN A 611 -8.31 23.46 9.33
CA GLN A 611 -9.04 24.27 10.31
C GLN A 611 -8.69 23.92 11.76
N GLY A 612 -7.88 22.89 11.99
CA GLY A 612 -7.51 22.43 13.32
C GLY A 612 -8.64 21.65 14.02
N GLN A 613 -8.46 21.40 15.32
CA GLN A 613 -9.42 20.67 16.14
C GLN A 613 -10.80 21.35 16.13
N VAL A 614 -11.87 20.55 16.00
CA VAL A 614 -13.24 21.07 15.99
C VAL A 614 -13.65 21.54 17.38
N PRO A 615 -14.03 22.81 17.59
CA PRO A 615 -14.54 23.26 18.88
C PRO A 615 -15.91 22.65 19.19
N LEU A 616 -16.21 22.41 20.48
CA LEU A 616 -17.53 21.92 20.91
C LEU A 616 -18.68 22.81 20.43
N SER A 617 -18.47 24.13 20.37
CA SER A 617 -19.45 25.09 19.86
C SER A 617 -19.82 24.84 18.40
N GLU A 618 -18.88 24.36 17.59
CA GLU A 618 -19.10 24.05 16.18
C GLU A 618 -19.88 22.75 16.02
N LEU A 619 -19.54 21.71 16.78
CA LEU A 619 -20.28 20.45 16.78
C LEU A 619 -21.76 20.63 17.16
N LYS A 620 -22.04 21.51 18.13
CA LYS A 620 -23.40 21.82 18.59
C LYS A 620 -24.28 22.53 17.56
N ARG A 621 -23.74 22.95 16.41
CA ARG A 621 -24.51 23.57 15.32
C ARG A 621 -25.23 22.56 14.44
N ALA A 622 -24.89 21.27 14.55
CA ALA A 622 -25.46 20.20 13.76
C ALA A 622 -26.30 19.24 14.61
N ASP A 623 -27.45 18.83 14.06
CA ASP A 623 -28.29 17.78 14.63
C ASP A 623 -27.55 16.43 14.65
N ILE A 624 -26.69 16.19 13.64
CA ILE A 624 -25.83 15.00 13.53
C ILE A 624 -24.39 15.42 13.19
N VAL A 625 -23.43 14.84 13.90
CA VAL A 625 -22.02 14.88 13.54
C VAL A 625 -21.62 13.56 12.88
N VAL A 626 -21.03 13.64 11.69
CA VAL A 626 -20.39 12.51 11.00
C VAL A 626 -18.89 12.71 11.11
N TRP A 627 -18.23 11.87 11.92
CA TRP A 627 -16.77 11.88 12.08
C TRP A 627 -16.15 10.82 11.16
N ALA A 628 -15.49 11.29 10.10
CA ALA A 628 -14.88 10.44 9.09
C ALA A 628 -13.35 10.45 9.25
N THR A 629 -12.79 9.28 9.56
CA THR A 629 -11.33 9.11 9.80
C THR A 629 -10.59 8.56 8.58
N GLY A 630 -11.33 8.23 7.51
CA GLY A 630 -10.80 7.77 6.24
C GLY A 630 -9.89 6.53 6.33
N GLU A 631 -8.71 6.62 5.72
CA GLU A 631 -7.73 5.52 5.66
C GLU A 631 -6.78 5.48 6.89
N GLN A 632 -7.00 6.35 7.88
CA GLN A 632 -6.15 6.46 9.06
C GLN A 632 -6.27 5.21 9.96
N TYR A 633 -5.16 4.83 10.60
CA TYR A 633 -5.08 3.65 11.49
C TYR A 633 -4.28 3.89 12.78
N GLN A 634 -3.74 5.10 12.95
CA GLN A 634 -3.08 5.57 14.17
C GLN A 634 -3.51 7.01 14.43
N ASN A 635 -3.91 7.32 15.65
CA ASN A 635 -4.52 8.60 16.00
C ASN A 635 -5.80 8.87 15.19
N THR A 636 -6.62 7.85 14.95
CA THR A 636 -7.88 7.97 14.20
C THR A 636 -8.83 8.95 14.86
N ILE A 637 -8.84 8.99 16.20
CA ILE A 637 -9.58 9.97 17.00
C ILE A 637 -8.69 10.30 18.20
N THR A 638 -8.09 11.49 18.21
CA THR A 638 -7.10 11.83 19.26
C THR A 638 -7.76 11.93 20.64
N PRO A 639 -7.01 11.86 21.76
CA PRO A 639 -7.59 12.07 23.09
C PRO A 639 -8.34 13.40 23.24
N ALA A 640 -7.91 14.44 22.52
CA ALA A 640 -8.56 15.74 22.53
C ALA A 640 -9.92 15.69 21.78
N ASP A 641 -9.97 15.00 20.64
CA ASP A 641 -11.21 14.76 19.89
C ASP A 641 -12.18 13.90 20.70
N GLN A 642 -11.68 12.83 21.35
CA GLN A 642 -12.47 11.97 22.23
C GLN A 642 -13.13 12.77 23.36
N ASN A 643 -12.40 13.71 23.98
CA ASN A 643 -12.95 14.57 25.02
C ASN A 643 -14.07 15.50 24.49
N VAL A 644 -13.86 16.12 23.34
CA VAL A 644 -14.85 17.02 22.74
C VAL A 644 -16.09 16.26 22.27
N LEU A 645 -15.92 15.09 21.64
CA LEU A 645 -17.00 14.20 21.22
C LEU A 645 -17.78 13.67 22.42
N GLN A 646 -17.09 13.30 23.50
CA GLN A 646 -17.72 12.88 24.75
C GLN A 646 -18.60 13.99 25.34
N GLN A 647 -18.15 15.24 25.29
CA GLN A 647 -18.95 16.40 25.72
C GLN A 647 -20.14 16.68 24.79
N TYR A 648 -19.97 16.51 23.48
CA TYR A 648 -21.04 16.66 22.50
C TYR A 648 -22.16 15.65 22.73
N VAL A 649 -21.83 14.36 22.83
CA VAL A 649 -22.84 13.31 23.07
C VAL A 649 -23.42 13.36 24.47
N ALA A 650 -22.63 13.71 25.50
CA ALA A 650 -23.18 13.95 26.84
C ALA A 650 -24.18 15.12 26.86
N GLY A 651 -24.02 16.08 25.95
CA GLY A 651 -24.94 17.19 25.71
C GLY A 651 -26.19 16.83 24.90
N GLY A 652 -26.38 15.56 24.51
CA GLY A 652 -27.51 15.09 23.72
C GLY A 652 -27.28 15.07 22.20
N GLY A 653 -26.04 15.18 21.75
CA GLY A 653 -25.69 15.13 20.33
C GLY A 653 -25.82 13.73 19.71
N ASN A 654 -26.10 13.67 18.41
CA ASN A 654 -26.14 12.43 17.63
C ASN A 654 -24.85 12.26 16.82
N LEU A 655 -24.22 11.10 16.94
CA LEU A 655 -22.89 10.87 16.38
C LEU A 655 -22.85 9.63 15.48
N LEU A 656 -22.26 9.78 14.31
CA LEU A 656 -21.86 8.68 13.43
C LEU A 656 -20.34 8.70 13.26
N ILE A 657 -19.69 7.58 13.56
CA ILE A 657 -18.25 7.40 13.34
C ILE A 657 -18.03 6.33 12.27
N THR A 658 -17.19 6.65 11.28
CA THR A 658 -16.84 5.73 10.19
C THR A 658 -15.35 5.82 9.84
N GLY A 659 -14.76 4.66 9.54
CA GLY A 659 -13.34 4.48 9.32
C GLY A 659 -12.94 3.02 9.42
N GLN A 660 -11.78 2.67 8.88
CA GLN A 660 -11.36 1.26 8.74
C GLN A 660 -10.85 0.66 10.05
N ASP A 661 -10.03 1.42 10.78
CA ASP A 661 -9.18 0.93 11.86
C ASP A 661 -9.45 1.64 13.21
N ILE A 662 -10.68 2.13 13.41
CA ILE A 662 -11.06 2.88 14.62
C ILE A 662 -10.98 1.99 15.87
N GLY A 663 -11.51 0.77 15.78
CA GLY A 663 -11.43 -0.22 16.84
C GLY A 663 -10.00 -0.73 17.06
N TYR A 664 -9.22 -0.90 16.00
CA TYR A 664 -7.80 -1.24 16.12
C TYR A 664 -7.02 -0.18 16.91
N ASP A 665 -7.23 1.10 16.59
CA ASP A 665 -6.49 2.21 17.20
C ASP A 665 -6.97 2.53 18.61
N ILE A 666 -8.26 2.85 18.78
CA ILE A 666 -8.80 3.37 20.04
C ILE A 666 -9.66 2.36 20.82
N GLY A 667 -9.68 1.08 20.42
CA GLY A 667 -10.54 0.04 21.00
C GLY A 667 -10.42 -0.20 22.50
N THR A 668 -9.31 0.24 23.12
CA THR A 668 -9.07 0.17 24.57
C THR A 668 -9.37 1.48 25.31
N SER A 669 -9.81 2.53 24.61
CA SER A 669 -10.07 3.84 25.21
C SER A 669 -11.41 3.86 25.94
N ALA A 670 -11.49 4.69 27.00
CA ALA A 670 -12.73 4.87 27.75
C ALA A 670 -13.85 5.47 26.90
N PHE A 671 -13.51 6.27 25.88
CA PHE A 671 -14.48 6.78 24.91
C PHE A 671 -15.07 5.63 24.07
N TYR A 672 -14.23 4.74 23.56
CA TYR A 672 -14.70 3.64 22.72
C TYR A 672 -15.61 2.67 23.48
N THR A 673 -15.20 2.25 24.68
CA THR A 673 -16.00 1.29 25.48
C THR A 673 -17.12 1.94 26.29
N GLY A 674 -16.92 3.18 26.75
CA GLY A 674 -17.86 3.88 27.63
C GLY A 674 -18.88 4.73 26.89
N THR A 675 -18.44 5.48 25.88
CA THR A 675 -19.28 6.43 25.12
C THR A 675 -19.90 5.79 23.89
N LEU A 676 -19.10 5.12 23.06
CA LEU A 676 -19.61 4.41 21.88
C LEU A 676 -20.25 3.05 22.21
N LYS A 677 -20.06 2.58 23.45
CA LYS A 677 -20.51 1.26 23.93
C LYS A 677 -20.13 0.13 22.97
N THR A 678 -18.96 0.24 22.36
CA THR A 678 -18.45 -0.70 21.38
C THR A 678 -17.17 -1.33 21.91
N ARG A 679 -16.90 -2.59 21.57
CA ARG A 679 -15.60 -3.23 21.81
C ARG A 679 -15.01 -3.76 20.52
N PHE A 680 -13.69 -3.72 20.44
CA PHE A 680 -12.94 -4.28 19.32
C PHE A 680 -12.83 -5.80 19.47
N VAL A 681 -13.12 -6.54 18.41
CA VAL A 681 -13.13 -8.01 18.39
C VAL A 681 -11.97 -8.56 17.57
N ALA A 682 -11.76 -8.03 16.38
CA ALA A 682 -10.69 -8.43 15.49
C ALA A 682 -10.34 -7.33 14.49
N ASP A 683 -9.07 -7.30 14.08
CA ASP A 683 -8.50 -6.31 13.15
C ASP A 683 -8.98 -6.49 11.70
N SER A 684 -9.60 -7.63 11.39
CA SER A 684 -10.14 -7.86 10.05
C SER A 684 -11.26 -8.89 10.04
N SER A 685 -12.35 -8.55 9.35
CA SER A 685 -13.40 -9.51 9.05
C SER A 685 -13.01 -10.52 7.94
N GLY A 686 -12.07 -10.14 7.08
CA GLY A 686 -11.76 -10.77 5.78
C GLY A 686 -12.91 -10.82 4.76
N GLN A 687 -14.08 -10.29 5.11
CA GLN A 687 -15.27 -10.24 4.28
C GLN A 687 -15.60 -8.78 3.98
N ALA A 688 -15.73 -8.44 2.70
CA ALA A 688 -16.15 -7.10 2.30
C ALA A 688 -17.68 -6.97 2.24
N LYS A 689 -18.43 -7.98 2.67
CA LYS A 689 -19.88 -8.03 2.59
C LYS A 689 -20.50 -8.13 3.97
N PHE A 690 -21.51 -7.31 4.23
CA PHE A 690 -22.28 -7.32 5.47
C PHE A 690 -23.77 -7.16 5.20
N VAL A 691 -24.59 -7.51 6.19
CA VAL A 691 -26.05 -7.40 6.13
C VAL A 691 -26.56 -6.65 7.36
N THR A 692 -27.40 -5.65 7.15
CA THR A 692 -28.08 -4.91 8.24
C THR A 692 -29.26 -5.70 8.80
N ARG A 693 -29.69 -5.38 10.03
CA ARG A 693 -30.89 -5.91 10.70
C ARG A 693 -31.57 -4.91 11.62
N GLY A 694 -32.73 -5.30 12.14
CA GLY A 694 -33.45 -4.55 13.17
C GLY A 694 -33.84 -3.17 12.68
N ALA A 695 -33.46 -2.13 13.42
CA ALA A 695 -33.74 -0.74 13.08
C ALA A 695 -33.15 -0.29 11.73
N PHE A 696 -32.18 -1.03 11.18
CA PHE A 696 -31.53 -0.75 9.91
C PHE A 696 -32.08 -1.60 8.74
N GLY A 697 -33.19 -2.34 8.96
CA GLY A 697 -33.80 -3.21 7.95
C GLY A 697 -32.89 -4.38 7.56
N SER A 698 -33.25 -5.16 6.53
CA SER A 698 -32.47 -6.32 6.06
C SER A 698 -31.90 -6.08 4.67
N THR A 699 -30.76 -5.38 4.60
CA THR A 699 -30.11 -5.01 3.33
C THR A 699 -28.67 -5.50 3.31
N ALA A 700 -28.26 -6.11 2.20
CA ALA A 700 -26.88 -6.54 1.99
C ALA A 700 -26.06 -5.43 1.33
N PHE A 701 -24.87 -5.18 1.86
CA PHE A 701 -23.93 -4.18 1.38
C PHE A 701 -22.60 -4.83 1.05
N THR A 702 -21.94 -4.34 0.01
CA THR A 702 -20.59 -4.78 -0.36
C THR A 702 -19.66 -3.58 -0.44
N LEU A 703 -18.53 -3.67 0.26
CA LEU A 703 -17.44 -2.71 0.32
C LEU A 703 -16.46 -2.94 -0.83
N ASN A 704 -16.92 -2.70 -2.05
CA ASN A 704 -16.14 -2.95 -3.27
C ASN A 704 -16.39 -1.89 -4.34
N ALA A 705 -16.83 -0.70 -3.94
CA ALA A 705 -17.19 0.32 -4.90
C ALA A 705 -15.97 0.88 -5.63
N GLN A 706 -16.14 0.97 -6.95
CA GLN A 706 -15.16 1.54 -7.86
C GLN A 706 -15.35 3.06 -7.92
N GLY A 707 -14.28 3.83 -7.73
CA GLY A 707 -14.33 5.30 -7.70
C GLY A 707 -14.56 5.93 -6.32
N SER A 708 -14.60 5.12 -5.27
CA SER A 708 -14.41 5.56 -3.89
C SER A 708 -13.15 4.91 -3.30
N ALA A 709 -12.82 5.09 -2.02
CA ALA A 709 -11.62 4.48 -1.45
C ALA A 709 -11.78 2.96 -1.44
N ALA A 710 -11.26 2.32 -2.49
CA ALA A 710 -11.33 0.90 -2.76
C ALA A 710 -10.34 0.13 -1.87
N ASN A 711 -10.24 0.52 -0.60
CA ASN A 711 -9.15 0.15 0.28
C ASN A 711 -9.59 -0.49 1.62
N GLN A 712 -10.84 -0.97 1.73
CA GLN A 712 -11.41 -1.64 2.92
C GLN A 712 -10.77 -3.03 3.14
N TYR A 713 -9.45 -3.07 3.32
CA TYR A 713 -8.64 -4.28 3.47
C TYR A 713 -8.68 -4.81 4.92
N TYR A 714 -8.80 -3.90 5.88
CA TYR A 714 -8.91 -4.19 7.32
C TYR A 714 -10.16 -3.53 7.90
N PRO A 715 -11.36 -3.97 7.53
CA PRO A 715 -12.53 -3.53 8.26
C PRO A 715 -12.57 -4.25 9.62
N ASP A 716 -12.58 -3.46 10.68
CA ASP A 716 -12.72 -3.93 12.05
C ASP A 716 -13.97 -4.80 12.24
N VAL A 717 -13.79 -5.88 13.00
CA VAL A 717 -14.89 -6.60 13.62
C VAL A 717 -15.10 -5.97 15.00
N ILE A 718 -16.31 -5.48 15.22
CA ILE A 718 -16.70 -4.80 16.46
C ILE A 718 -17.86 -5.53 17.12
N ALA A 719 -18.03 -5.40 18.43
CA ALA A 719 -19.16 -5.96 19.15
C ALA A 719 -19.78 -4.93 20.07
N ASP A 720 -21.04 -5.16 20.42
CA ASP A 720 -21.76 -4.36 21.38
C ASP A 720 -21.23 -4.55 22.81
N LEU A 721 -21.40 -3.51 23.62
CA LEU A 721 -21.34 -3.54 25.09
C LEU A 721 -22.71 -3.13 25.65
N ASN A 722 -22.96 -3.46 26.93
CA ASN A 722 -24.23 -3.18 27.62
C ASN A 722 -24.78 -1.77 27.33
N GLY A 723 -25.98 -1.72 26.77
CA GLY A 723 -26.66 -0.49 26.32
C GLY A 723 -26.59 -0.22 24.82
N SER A 724 -25.94 -1.09 24.05
CA SER A 724 -25.89 -1.02 22.58
C SER A 724 -26.30 -2.35 21.94
N SER A 725 -26.37 -2.36 20.61
CA SER A 725 -26.73 -3.55 19.83
C SER A 725 -25.99 -3.60 18.50
N VAL A 726 -25.62 -4.81 18.08
CA VAL A 726 -25.13 -5.06 16.72
C VAL A 726 -26.30 -4.96 15.73
N VAL A 727 -26.20 -4.02 14.78
CA VAL A 727 -27.24 -3.76 13.76
C VAL A 727 -26.81 -4.16 12.35
N ALA A 728 -25.55 -4.56 12.17
CA ALA A 728 -25.08 -5.21 10.95
C ALA A 728 -23.95 -6.18 11.23
N SER A 729 -23.87 -7.27 10.46
CA SER A 729 -22.88 -8.34 10.65
C SER A 729 -22.20 -8.73 9.34
N TRP A 730 -20.91 -9.05 9.40
CA TRP A 730 -20.12 -9.56 8.27
C TRP A 730 -20.60 -10.97 7.85
N GLY A 731 -20.81 -11.22 6.56
CA GLY A 731 -21.28 -12.54 6.10
C GLY A 731 -21.61 -12.71 4.62
N THR A 732 -22.02 -13.92 4.23
CA THR A 732 -22.54 -14.24 2.89
C THR A 732 -23.99 -13.74 2.72
N ALA A 733 -24.55 -13.82 1.51
CA ALA A 733 -25.86 -13.26 1.16
C ALA A 733 -27.03 -13.66 2.08
N ASN A 734 -26.90 -14.76 2.83
CA ASN A 734 -27.94 -15.35 3.69
C ASN A 734 -27.58 -15.30 5.20
N ALA A 735 -26.56 -14.55 5.60
CA ALA A 735 -26.06 -14.59 6.97
C ALA A 735 -27.03 -14.00 8.01
N THR A 736 -27.44 -14.86 8.96
CA THR A 736 -27.73 -14.61 10.38
C THR A 736 -26.98 -13.47 11.12
N ALA A 737 -27.55 -12.37 11.63
CA ALA A 737 -26.77 -11.37 12.40
C ALA A 737 -26.23 -11.90 13.74
N GLY A 738 -26.61 -13.12 14.13
CA GLY A 738 -26.12 -13.80 15.32
C GLY A 738 -24.98 -14.79 15.09
N THR A 739 -24.34 -14.82 13.90
CA THR A 739 -23.21 -15.74 13.70
C THR A 739 -22.23 -15.18 12.67
N ILE A 740 -21.07 -14.71 13.14
CA ILE A 740 -19.96 -14.29 12.27
C ILE A 740 -18.84 -15.33 12.34
N THR A 741 -18.41 -15.81 11.16
CA THR A 741 -17.09 -16.41 10.97
C THR A 741 -16.26 -15.45 10.12
N ALA A 742 -15.70 -14.44 10.77
CA ALA A 742 -14.66 -13.60 10.18
C ALA A 742 -13.41 -14.46 10.08
N GLN A 743 -12.68 -14.38 8.96
CA GLN A 743 -11.35 -14.96 8.82
C GLN A 743 -10.43 -13.81 8.46
N SER A 744 -9.33 -13.58 9.18
CA SER A 744 -8.34 -12.60 8.75
C SER A 744 -7.59 -13.15 7.52
N ILE A 745 -8.01 -12.76 6.32
CA ILE A 745 -7.50 -13.34 5.05
C ILE A 745 -7.24 -12.32 3.93
N ARG A 746 -7.40 -11.01 4.17
CA ARG A 746 -7.08 -10.00 3.16
C ARG A 746 -5.73 -9.37 3.45
N VAL A 747 -4.93 -9.26 2.39
CA VAL A 747 -3.62 -8.62 2.43
C VAL A 747 -3.83 -7.15 2.11
N ASP A 748 -3.50 -6.27 3.04
CA ASP A 748 -3.43 -4.83 2.77
C ASP A 748 -2.28 -4.53 1.80
N PRO A 749 -2.54 -3.82 0.70
CA PRO A 749 -1.51 -3.40 -0.24
C PRO A 749 -0.47 -2.47 0.40
N ASN A 750 -0.79 -1.78 1.51
CA ASN A 750 0.18 -1.05 2.30
C ASN A 750 0.94 -2.02 3.22
N ARG A 751 1.99 -2.64 2.68
CA ARG A 751 2.82 -3.62 3.40
C ARG A 751 3.52 -3.07 4.64
N THR A 752 3.78 -1.76 4.71
CA THR A 752 4.37 -1.12 5.89
C THR A 752 3.35 -1.07 7.03
N ARG A 753 2.11 -0.63 6.74
CA ARG A 753 0.99 -0.66 7.69
C ARG A 753 0.65 -2.09 8.10
N ALA A 754 0.56 -3.01 7.14
CA ALA A 754 0.37 -4.43 7.41
C ALA A 754 1.50 -5.00 8.30
N ALA A 755 2.76 -4.65 8.05
CA ALA A 755 3.90 -5.09 8.86
C ALA A 755 3.91 -4.45 10.26
N GLN A 756 3.52 -3.18 10.39
CA GLN A 756 3.37 -2.49 11.67
C GLN A 756 2.24 -3.10 12.51
N LYS A 757 1.08 -3.39 11.90
CA LYS A 757 0.00 -4.13 12.56
C LYS A 757 0.42 -5.55 12.97
N VAL A 758 1.28 -6.19 12.17
CA VAL A 758 1.88 -7.49 12.48
C VAL A 758 2.94 -7.41 13.60
N GLN A 759 3.51 -6.24 13.89
CA GLN A 759 4.46 -6.05 15.00
C GLN A 759 3.80 -5.44 16.26
N ASP A 760 2.57 -4.96 16.15
CA ASP A 760 1.80 -4.41 17.26
C ASP A 760 1.40 -5.53 18.25
N PRO A 761 1.60 -5.33 19.57
CA PRO A 761 1.14 -6.26 20.60
C PRO A 761 -0.34 -6.65 20.48
N ARG A 762 -1.18 -5.77 19.92
CA ARG A 762 -2.61 -6.00 19.69
C ARG A 762 -2.87 -7.07 18.61
N GLY A 763 -2.08 -7.08 17.53
CA GLY A 763 -2.03 -8.16 16.53
C GLY A 763 -1.29 -9.43 16.98
N LEU A 764 -0.74 -9.43 18.19
CA LEU A 764 -0.07 -10.56 18.86
C LEU A 764 -1.03 -11.33 19.77
N VAL A 765 -2.06 -10.68 20.31
CA VAL A 765 -3.13 -11.33 21.09
C VAL A 765 -3.94 -12.30 20.23
N GLU A 766 -4.19 -11.96 18.96
CA GLU A 766 -4.79 -12.86 17.96
C GLU A 766 -3.92 -14.11 17.67
N ARG A 767 -2.59 -14.00 17.84
CA ARG A 767 -1.63 -15.11 17.65
C ARG A 767 -1.45 -16.00 18.87
N LEU A 768 -1.64 -15.48 20.07
CA LEU A 768 -1.55 -16.25 21.32
C LEU A 768 -2.83 -17.06 21.59
N ALA A 769 -3.99 -16.59 21.12
CA ALA A 769 -5.25 -17.33 21.19
C ALA A 769 -5.26 -18.61 20.32
N ALA A 770 -4.45 -18.66 19.26
CA ALA A 770 -4.40 -19.82 18.35
C ALA A 770 -3.37 -20.90 18.74
N ASN A 771 -2.34 -20.55 19.54
CA ASN A 771 -1.18 -21.43 19.74
C ASN A 771 -1.14 -22.14 21.11
N ILE A 772 -2.00 -21.80 22.07
CA ILE A 772 -1.92 -22.37 23.43
C ILE A 772 -2.72 -23.68 23.58
N LEU A 773 -3.55 -24.06 22.60
CA LEU A 773 -4.43 -25.24 22.73
C LEU A 773 -3.99 -26.50 21.94
N GLY A 774 -2.85 -26.49 21.23
CA GLY A 774 -2.38 -27.66 20.46
C GLY A 774 -1.02 -28.24 20.86
N GLY A 775 -0.21 -27.53 21.65
CA GLY A 775 1.23 -27.78 21.73
C GLY A 775 1.75 -28.65 22.88
N VAL A 776 0.95 -28.92 23.93
CA VAL A 776 1.48 -29.49 25.20
C VAL A 776 1.16 -30.99 25.40
N LEU A 777 0.62 -31.69 24.38
CA LEU A 777 0.31 -33.13 24.49
C LEU A 777 1.12 -34.07 23.61
N ASN A 778 1.94 -33.57 22.67
CA ASN A 778 2.77 -34.42 21.80
C ASN A 778 4.22 -34.66 22.28
N GLN A 779 4.56 -34.26 23.51
CA GLN A 779 5.91 -34.42 24.05
C GLN A 779 6.11 -35.63 24.97
N ILE A 780 5.14 -36.56 25.05
CA ILE A 780 5.26 -37.77 25.89
C ILE A 780 5.42 -39.08 25.10
N LEU A 781 5.17 -39.15 23.79
CA LEU A 781 5.35 -40.41 23.05
C LEU A 781 5.97 -40.16 21.66
N GLY A 782 7.18 -40.69 21.47
CA GLY A 782 8.05 -40.42 20.32
C GLY A 782 7.65 -41.11 19.02
N GLY A 783 8.23 -40.63 17.91
CA GLY A 783 8.15 -41.24 16.59
C GLY A 783 8.65 -40.27 15.50
N ASN A 784 9.52 -40.75 14.62
CA ASN A 784 10.35 -39.96 13.71
C ASN A 784 9.67 -39.68 12.35
N THR A 785 10.20 -38.67 11.64
CA THR A 785 10.20 -38.36 10.18
C THR A 785 9.07 -37.58 9.45
N GLN A 786 9.55 -36.53 8.76
CA GLN A 786 9.17 -35.89 7.47
C GLN A 786 8.26 -34.63 7.38
N ALA A 787 8.93 -33.57 6.90
CA ALA A 787 8.55 -32.54 5.90
C ALA A 787 7.30 -31.64 6.05
N GLN A 788 7.63 -30.36 6.29
CA GLN A 788 6.95 -29.06 6.18
C GLN A 788 5.76 -28.90 5.20
N GLY A 789 4.64 -28.42 5.76
CA GLY A 789 3.59 -27.64 5.10
C GLY A 789 3.09 -26.53 6.04
N GLN A 790 3.05 -25.28 5.57
CA GLN A 790 2.73 -24.08 6.34
C GLN A 790 1.25 -24.05 6.79
N ASN A 791 0.97 -24.15 8.10
CA ASN A 791 -0.32 -23.79 8.69
C ASN A 791 -0.29 -22.34 9.20
N ARG A 792 -0.97 -21.43 8.50
CA ARG A 792 -1.30 -20.08 9.02
C ARG A 792 -2.63 -20.17 9.80
N PRO A 793 -2.71 -19.65 11.04
CA PRO A 793 -3.92 -19.82 11.88
C PRO A 793 -5.10 -18.99 11.33
N ARG A 794 -6.27 -19.64 11.24
CA ARG A 794 -7.56 -18.97 11.03
C ARG A 794 -8.07 -18.49 12.39
N VAL A 795 -8.24 -17.18 12.56
CA VAL A 795 -9.09 -16.64 13.62
C VAL A 795 -10.53 -16.83 13.16
N SER A 796 -11.35 -17.56 13.92
CA SER A 796 -12.79 -17.62 13.73
C SER A 796 -13.47 -17.13 14.99
N ALA A 797 -14.32 -16.11 14.89
CA ALA A 797 -15.16 -15.60 15.99
C ALA A 797 -16.22 -16.62 16.51
N GLN A 798 -16.06 -17.91 16.22
CA GLN A 798 -16.82 -19.00 16.83
C GLN A 798 -16.30 -19.39 18.22
N SER A 799 -15.14 -18.89 18.65
CA SER A 799 -14.54 -19.30 19.94
C SER A 799 -15.18 -18.66 21.19
N ALA A 800 -16.18 -17.78 21.07
CA ALA A 800 -16.74 -17.06 22.23
C ALA A 800 -18.27 -17.05 22.35
N GLY A 801 -19.04 -17.43 21.32
CA GLY A 801 -20.52 -17.40 21.39
C GLY A 801 -21.14 -16.00 21.54
N GLU A 802 -20.38 -14.93 21.25
CA GLU A 802 -20.80 -13.53 21.41
C GLU A 802 -21.28 -12.91 20.08
N ASN A 803 -22.16 -11.90 20.15
CA ASN A 803 -22.60 -11.14 18.98
C ASN A 803 -21.49 -10.19 18.53
N ALA A 804 -20.98 -10.37 17.31
CA ALA A 804 -20.03 -9.47 16.66
C ALA A 804 -20.65 -8.94 15.37
N GLY A 805 -20.15 -7.80 14.91
CA GLY A 805 -20.79 -6.95 13.91
C GLY A 805 -19.85 -6.08 13.11
N ALA A 806 -20.39 -5.52 12.03
CA ALA A 806 -19.81 -4.45 11.23
C ALA A 806 -20.31 -3.07 11.69
N ILE A 807 -21.49 -3.00 12.31
CA ILE A 807 -22.10 -1.76 12.80
C ILE A 807 -22.71 -2.02 14.19
N VAL A 808 -22.37 -1.17 15.16
CA VAL A 808 -22.95 -1.15 16.51
C VAL A 808 -23.69 0.17 16.70
N ALA A 809 -24.93 0.08 17.17
CA ALA A 809 -25.77 1.23 17.50
C ALA A 809 -26.00 1.27 19.01
N ASN A 810 -25.71 2.42 19.62
CA ASN A 810 -25.91 2.68 21.04
C ASN A 810 -27.05 3.70 21.20
N ASP A 811 -28.11 3.26 21.87
CA ASP A 811 -29.29 4.08 22.18
C ASP A 811 -29.34 4.33 23.68
N ALA A 812 -28.62 5.35 24.11
CA ALA A 812 -28.52 5.73 25.51
C ALA A 812 -29.50 6.86 25.87
N GLY A 813 -30.65 6.91 25.20
CA GLY A 813 -31.71 7.89 25.46
C GLY A 813 -31.45 9.24 24.77
N LYS A 814 -30.96 10.25 25.52
CA LYS A 814 -30.81 11.63 25.02
C LYS A 814 -29.75 11.78 23.93
N TYR A 815 -28.91 10.77 23.72
CA TYR A 815 -27.91 10.74 22.68
C TYR A 815 -27.89 9.36 22.04
N ARG A 816 -27.53 9.33 20.76
CA ARG A 816 -27.36 8.09 20.00
C ARG A 816 -26.04 8.12 19.27
N THR A 817 -25.39 6.95 19.22
CA THR A 817 -24.16 6.79 18.44
C THR A 817 -24.27 5.58 17.52
N VAL A 818 -23.69 5.70 16.33
CA VAL A 818 -23.50 4.60 15.38
C VAL A 818 -22.02 4.51 15.08
N THR A 819 -21.44 3.33 15.33
CA THR A 819 -20.04 3.04 15.06
C THR A 819 -19.96 2.02 13.95
N MET A 820 -19.28 2.36 12.86
CA MET A 820 -19.00 1.44 11.76
C MET A 820 -17.56 0.96 11.86
N GLY A 821 -17.35 -0.36 11.89
CA GLY A 821 -16.03 -0.99 11.79
C GLY A 821 -15.47 -0.96 10.36
N PHE A 822 -15.91 -0.01 9.55
CA PHE A 822 -15.47 0.18 8.18
C PHE A 822 -15.75 1.61 7.74
N GLY A 823 -15.08 2.02 6.67
CA GLY A 823 -15.31 3.29 5.99
C GLY A 823 -16.45 3.21 4.97
N MET A 824 -17.46 4.05 5.11
CA MET A 824 -18.60 4.14 4.19
C MET A 824 -18.22 4.56 2.76
N GLU A 825 -17.02 5.11 2.58
CA GLU A 825 -16.45 5.35 1.27
C GLU A 825 -16.37 4.05 0.46
N GLY A 826 -16.13 2.89 1.06
CA GLY A 826 -16.08 1.61 0.33
C GLY A 826 -17.38 1.18 -0.37
N LEU A 827 -18.51 1.86 -0.13
CA LEU A 827 -19.83 1.57 -0.71
C LEU A 827 -20.07 2.30 -2.04
N THR A 828 -20.92 1.72 -2.90
CA THR A 828 -21.32 2.40 -4.16
C THR A 828 -22.11 3.66 -3.82
N PRO A 829 -22.16 4.69 -4.68
CA PRO A 829 -22.91 5.92 -4.39
C PRO A 829 -24.35 5.65 -3.94
N ASN A 830 -25.04 4.70 -4.58
CA ASN A 830 -26.40 4.31 -4.21
C ASN A 830 -26.45 3.59 -2.85
N SER A 831 -25.59 2.58 -2.64
CA SER A 831 -25.53 1.84 -1.36
C SER A 831 -25.17 2.74 -0.19
N ARG A 832 -24.25 3.68 -0.38
CA ARG A 832 -23.85 4.69 0.59
C ARG A 832 -25.02 5.61 0.95
N ASN A 833 -25.71 6.11 -0.07
CA ASN A 833 -26.87 6.98 0.13
C ASN A 833 -27.98 6.27 0.94
N ILE A 834 -28.26 5.01 0.61
CA ILE A 834 -29.24 4.19 1.33
C ILE A 834 -28.84 4.01 2.81
N LEU A 835 -27.60 3.58 3.08
CA LEU A 835 -27.15 3.33 4.45
C LEU A 835 -27.07 4.63 5.28
N MET A 836 -26.60 5.73 4.67
CA MET A 836 -26.55 7.04 5.31
C MET A 836 -27.95 7.53 5.68
N LYS A 837 -28.90 7.42 4.75
CA LYS A 837 -30.30 7.78 5.00
C LYS A 837 -30.88 6.97 6.17
N THR A 838 -30.70 5.65 6.17
CA THR A 838 -31.18 4.79 7.26
C THR A 838 -30.57 5.16 8.60
N THR A 839 -29.27 5.46 8.62
CA THR A 839 -28.55 5.91 9.81
C THR A 839 -29.11 7.23 10.34
N PHE A 840 -29.30 8.23 9.47
CA PHE A 840 -29.84 9.54 9.87
C PHE A 840 -31.29 9.44 10.35
N ASP A 841 -32.12 8.67 9.66
CA ASP A 841 -33.50 8.43 10.08
C ASP A 841 -33.55 7.75 11.46
N TRP A 842 -32.57 6.91 11.81
CA TRP A 842 -32.48 6.29 13.12
C TRP A 842 -31.96 7.27 14.19
N LEU A 843 -30.95 8.08 13.88
CA LEU A 843 -30.41 9.07 14.82
C LEU A 843 -31.41 10.20 15.14
N MET A 844 -32.32 10.52 14.22
CA MET A 844 -33.31 11.60 14.37
C MET A 844 -34.65 11.17 14.95
N LYS A 845 -34.91 9.85 15.02
CA LYS A 845 -36.00 9.29 15.82
C LYS A 845 -35.64 9.33 17.30
#